data_AF-A0A1L0B270-F1
#
_entry.id   AF-A0A1L0B270-F1
#
_cell.length_a   1.000
_cell.length_b   1.000
_cell.length_c   1.000
_cell.angle_alpha   90.00
_cell.angle_beta   90.00
_cell.angle_gamma   90.00
#
_symmetry.space_group_name_H-M   'P 1'
#
loop_
_entity.id
_entity.type
_entity.pdbx_description
1 polymer ?
#
loop_
_entity_poly.entity_id
_entity_poly.type
_entity_poly.pdbx_seq_one_letter_code
_entity_poly.pdbx_strand_id
1 'polypeptide(L)'
;MAFLKKTQRTKNQGPAPKKKIQKATFEANKKKEVGVSDLTLLSKISNESINENLELRFKNALIYTYIGNVLISVNPFRDLGIYTESVLESYKNKNRLEQPPHVFAIAESMYYNLKAYNENQSVIISGESGAGKTEAAKRIMQYIASVSGANENENIGKIKDMVLATNPLLESFGCAKTLRNNNSSRHGKYLEIKFNEQHAPVAGNITNYLLEKQRVVQQLKGERNFHIFYQFTKGCSEKYRQMYGVQGPDQYVYTATCIDAETIDDVKDWQDTLEAMKVIGITESEQDEIFRVLAAILWIGNISFIENDEGNASIKDSSVIDFVAYLLQVDNQSLTTALVERIMETNHGMRRGSVYHVPLNIVQASAVRDALAKAIYSNLFDWIVARVNISLGSKGTADDSLKTIGILDIYGFEIFEKNSFEQLCINYVNEKLQQIFIQLTLKSEQEEYAAEQIEWTPIKYFDNKIVCDLIEARRPPGIFAAMNDSVATAHADSSAADQAFAQRLNLFASNPHFANRQNKFVIKHYAGDVTYDVLGISDKNKDQLQKDLVELMGTTSNNFVKTIFPAEVNKDNKRRPPTAGDKIIKSANELVEKLSKTKPSYIRTIKPNQTKRPEDYDQAQVLHQVKYLGLQENVRIRRAGFAYRQTFDKFVERFYLLSPACSYAGDYTWQGSELDAVKEILKATRIPQTEYQIGTTKVFIKTPETIFALENMRDKYWHNMAARIQRAFRRRLQRKIDAITKIQRAIKEYRHGNKFEQLRDYGTANVLRYRKERRSMSLLGYRSFMGDYLVCNGVKTKGAFIKRQVGIKEPVLFSLGGEMLFTKFGRSAVRLKKTFMLTMQNLYIITANNVNNQVTYGIEFTIPVGSIKSVSLTNLQDDWLSINLDSATHPDFLINCVFKTELITHLKKINSNLTINIASTIEYNKKPRKIHVVKSTYDETAPKLSDKYKSSTIYVRKGHPANSNSKSKPTKKKMGHITHNKPSRDVHSARTYEKPMSSSGATKAAAPPPQKMAQQAASTAYTSTKKAPAPKPKVEVRKAPAPTPKPKVEVRKAPAPHPHVQQQEAKKAPAPQPMQVETKFNNASIPPPPPPPAAKPTLPKYKALYAFNGSGNNPNELLLALNEVVYLKQTDPSGWSLVENEAGKVGWAPTAYIGPVVDEPVQKAPIVNKPAQAEPVAANSGADFSTGLASALAARANKLRQDVDEDEEDDDDDW
;
A
#
# COMPACT_ATOMS: atom_id res chain seq x y z
N MET A 1 34.22 9.09 42.98
CA MET A 1 34.64 10.48 42.72
C MET A 1 34.45 10.72 41.23
N ALA A 2 33.50 11.57 40.80
CA ALA A 2 33.59 13.05 40.84
C ALA A 2 34.77 13.52 39.97
N PHE A 3 34.64 14.45 39.01
CA PHE A 3 33.71 15.58 38.84
C PHE A 3 33.21 15.60 37.37
N LEU A 4 32.02 16.05 36.95
CA LEU A 4 31.17 17.19 37.34
C LEU A 4 31.77 18.58 37.01
N LYS A 5 31.61 19.05 35.77
CA LYS A 5 31.54 20.50 35.48
C LYS A 5 30.67 20.84 34.27
N LYS A 6 29.70 21.73 34.50
CA LYS A 6 28.95 22.50 33.48
C LYS A 6 29.86 23.61 32.93
N THR A 7 29.61 24.08 31.70
CA THR A 7 29.16 25.45 31.35
C THR A 7 29.08 25.60 29.82
N GLN A 8 27.89 25.95 29.29
CA GLN A 8 27.54 27.22 28.59
C GLN A 8 28.22 27.44 27.21
N ARG A 9 27.64 27.99 26.13
CA ARG A 9 26.30 28.45 25.67
C ARG A 9 26.53 29.77 24.90
N THR A 10 26.53 29.74 23.57
CA THR A 10 26.18 30.85 22.63
C THR A 10 26.07 30.25 21.21
N LYS A 11 24.92 30.32 20.54
CA LYS A 11 24.42 31.42 19.68
C LYS A 11 25.29 31.72 18.45
N ASN A 12 24.89 31.25 17.26
CA ASN A 12 24.15 32.09 16.29
C ASN A 12 23.60 31.27 15.11
N GLN A 13 22.67 31.89 14.36
CA GLN A 13 21.83 31.24 13.34
C GLN A 13 22.54 31.12 11.97
N GLY A 14 22.12 30.13 11.19
CA GLY A 14 22.46 29.88 9.78
C GLY A 14 21.32 29.07 9.13
N PRO A 15 21.20 29.06 7.79
CA PRO A 15 19.91 28.87 7.10
C PRO A 15 19.32 27.46 7.15
N ALA A 16 18.04 27.37 6.75
CA ALA A 16 17.19 26.18 6.82
C ALA A 16 17.82 24.89 6.25
N PRO A 17 17.51 23.72 6.82
CA PRO A 17 18.12 22.47 6.41
C PRO A 17 17.65 22.06 5.01
N LYS A 18 18.57 21.91 4.06
CA LYS A 18 18.33 21.15 2.82
C LYS A 18 17.77 19.78 3.20
N LYS A 19 16.60 19.41 2.63
CA LYS A 19 15.95 18.11 2.87
C LYS A 19 16.96 16.99 2.59
N LYS A 20 17.27 16.18 3.60
CA LYS A 20 18.07 14.98 3.43
C LYS A 20 17.27 13.97 2.61
N ILE A 21 17.86 13.48 1.53
CA ILE A 21 17.35 12.32 0.78
C ILE A 21 17.11 11.18 1.78
N GLN A 22 15.86 10.75 1.90
CA GLN A 22 15.51 9.62 2.76
C GLN A 22 16.15 8.36 2.15
N LYS A 23 16.76 7.54 3.01
CA LYS A 23 17.32 6.25 2.56
C LYS A 23 16.17 5.29 2.29
N ALA A 24 16.16 4.67 1.12
CA ALA A 24 15.28 3.56 0.82
C ALA A 24 15.42 2.46 1.89
N THR A 25 14.35 2.26 2.66
CA THR A 25 14.15 1.04 3.46
C THR A 25 13.64 -0.05 2.54
N PHE A 26 14.40 -1.14 2.41
CA PHE A 26 14.00 -2.32 1.64
C PHE A 26 13.59 -3.46 2.57
N GLU A 27 12.42 -4.03 2.32
CA GLU A 27 11.92 -5.22 3.01
C GLU A 27 12.39 -6.49 2.28
N ALA A 28 13.06 -7.39 3.00
CA ALA A 28 13.83 -8.48 2.41
C ALA A 28 13.00 -9.70 1.95
N ASN A 29 11.72 -9.53 1.59
CA ASN A 29 10.79 -10.62 1.25
C ASN A 29 10.08 -10.40 -0.11
N LYS A 30 10.83 -10.39 -1.22
CA LYS A 30 10.20 -10.56 -2.55
C LYS A 30 9.66 -11.99 -2.65
N LYS A 31 8.32 -12.14 -2.67
CA LYS A 31 7.66 -13.39 -3.07
C LYS A 31 8.11 -13.78 -4.49
N LYS A 32 8.10 -15.08 -4.83
CA LYS A 32 8.18 -15.52 -6.23
C LYS A 32 7.06 -14.81 -7.01
N GLU A 33 7.41 -14.17 -8.11
CA GLU A 33 6.47 -13.43 -8.93
C GLU A 33 5.60 -14.42 -9.73
N VAL A 34 4.28 -14.27 -9.62
CA VAL A 34 3.32 -15.18 -10.27
C VAL A 34 2.81 -14.52 -11.55
N GLY A 35 2.99 -15.22 -12.67
CA GLY A 35 2.87 -14.62 -13.99
C GLY A 35 3.84 -13.46 -14.20
N VAL A 36 3.62 -12.73 -15.28
CA VAL A 36 4.46 -11.62 -15.74
C VAL A 36 3.77 -10.29 -15.41
N SER A 37 4.49 -9.37 -14.77
CA SER A 37 3.96 -8.05 -14.36
C SER A 37 3.83 -7.03 -15.49
N ASP A 38 4.57 -7.17 -16.58
CA ASP A 38 4.42 -6.40 -17.81
C ASP A 38 4.32 -7.34 -19.02
N LEU A 39 3.22 -7.29 -19.77
CA LEU A 39 2.96 -8.22 -20.88
C LEU A 39 3.97 -8.08 -22.04
N THR A 40 4.76 -7.01 -22.09
CA THR A 40 5.87 -6.88 -23.06
C THR A 40 6.96 -7.95 -22.88
N LEU A 41 7.10 -8.50 -21.66
CA LEU A 41 8.01 -9.60 -21.30
C LEU A 41 7.46 -11.00 -21.67
N LEU A 42 6.26 -11.12 -22.28
CA LEU A 42 5.72 -12.42 -22.70
C LEU A 42 6.56 -13.04 -23.82
N SER A 43 6.91 -14.31 -23.70
CA SER A 43 7.66 -15.05 -24.72
C SER A 43 6.90 -15.10 -26.06
N LYS A 44 5.64 -15.56 -26.05
CA LYS A 44 4.72 -15.60 -27.19
C LYS A 44 3.61 -14.55 -27.04
N ILE A 45 3.32 -13.79 -28.10
CA ILE A 45 2.25 -12.78 -28.12
C ILE A 45 1.03 -13.30 -28.90
N SER A 46 0.08 -13.90 -28.18
CA SER A 46 -1.26 -14.23 -28.70
C SER A 46 -2.35 -13.66 -27.77
N ASN A 47 -3.61 -13.69 -28.19
CA ASN A 47 -4.70 -13.23 -27.30
C ASN A 47 -4.86 -14.21 -26.11
N GLU A 48 -4.58 -15.48 -26.38
CA GLU A 48 -4.65 -16.61 -25.46
C GLU A 48 -3.54 -16.49 -24.39
N SER A 49 -2.27 -16.25 -24.78
CA SER A 49 -1.17 -16.09 -23.81
C SER A 49 -1.32 -14.86 -22.91
N ILE A 50 -1.96 -13.79 -23.42
CA ILE A 50 -2.35 -12.63 -22.61
C ILE A 50 -3.43 -13.00 -21.60
N ASN A 51 -4.47 -13.73 -22.04
CA ASN A 51 -5.57 -14.18 -21.20
C ASN A 51 -5.09 -15.14 -20.08
N GLU A 52 -4.25 -16.12 -20.43
CA GLU A 52 -3.63 -17.06 -19.49
C GLU A 52 -2.83 -16.33 -18.39
N ASN A 53 -2.04 -15.32 -18.75
CA ASN A 53 -1.28 -14.54 -17.78
C ASN A 53 -2.18 -13.69 -16.86
N LEU A 54 -3.25 -13.11 -17.41
CA LEU A 54 -4.23 -12.35 -16.63
C LEU A 54 -5.00 -13.26 -15.66
N GLU A 55 -5.42 -14.44 -16.11
CA GLU A 55 -6.09 -15.44 -15.28
C GLU A 55 -5.19 -15.94 -14.14
N LEU A 56 -3.94 -16.31 -14.46
CA LEU A 56 -2.96 -16.78 -13.48
C LEU A 56 -2.71 -15.74 -12.38
N ARG A 57 -2.63 -14.46 -12.76
CA ARG A 57 -2.44 -13.33 -11.84
C ARG A 57 -3.71 -13.05 -11.03
N PHE A 58 -4.88 -13.07 -11.66
CA PHE A 58 -6.18 -12.89 -11.02
C PHE A 58 -6.43 -13.94 -9.93
N LYS A 59 -6.20 -15.22 -10.22
CA LYS A 59 -6.30 -16.33 -9.25
C LYS A 59 -5.35 -16.18 -8.05
N ASN A 60 -4.29 -15.38 -8.18
CA ASN A 60 -3.34 -15.05 -7.11
C ASN A 60 -3.60 -13.67 -6.48
N ALA A 61 -4.78 -13.08 -6.68
CA ALA A 61 -5.20 -11.75 -6.22
C ALA A 61 -4.33 -10.58 -6.74
N LEU A 62 -3.64 -10.76 -7.87
CA LEU A 62 -2.85 -9.73 -8.55
C LEU A 62 -3.65 -9.14 -9.72
N ILE A 63 -4.52 -8.18 -9.42
CA ILE A 63 -5.46 -7.60 -10.40
C ILE A 63 -4.84 -6.64 -11.42
N TYR A 64 -3.62 -6.16 -11.16
CA TYR A 64 -2.94 -5.15 -11.96
C TYR A 64 -1.78 -5.73 -12.76
N THR A 65 -1.67 -5.35 -14.03
CA THR A 65 -0.61 -5.79 -14.96
C THR A 65 -0.30 -4.68 -15.97
N TYR A 66 0.96 -4.43 -16.30
CA TYR A 66 1.35 -3.41 -17.28
C TYR A 66 1.35 -3.92 -18.74
N ILE A 67 1.22 -2.99 -19.68
CA ILE A 67 1.75 -3.07 -21.04
C ILE A 67 2.59 -1.81 -21.26
N GLY A 68 3.85 -1.82 -20.81
CA GLY A 68 4.71 -0.63 -20.81
C GLY A 68 4.10 0.54 -20.02
N ASN A 69 3.51 1.51 -20.71
CA ASN A 69 2.87 2.70 -20.12
C ASN A 69 1.35 2.53 -19.86
N VAL A 70 0.73 1.44 -20.31
CA VAL A 70 -0.69 1.14 -20.09
C VAL A 70 -0.85 0.24 -18.86
N LEU A 71 -1.88 0.46 -18.04
CA LEU A 71 -2.24 -0.41 -16.92
C LEU A 71 -3.51 -1.21 -17.24
N ILE A 72 -3.45 -2.53 -17.11
CA ILE A 72 -4.62 -3.42 -17.08
C ILE A 72 -5.08 -3.56 -15.64
N SER A 73 -6.40 -3.55 -15.43
CA SER A 73 -7.05 -3.76 -14.13
C SER A 73 -8.21 -4.74 -14.28
N VAL A 74 -8.13 -5.93 -13.67
CA VAL A 74 -9.21 -6.93 -13.66
C VAL A 74 -10.05 -6.76 -12.38
N ASN A 75 -11.36 -6.56 -12.49
CA ASN A 75 -12.21 -6.30 -11.31
C ASN A 75 -12.27 -7.53 -10.36
N PRO A 76 -11.82 -7.46 -9.09
CA PRO A 76 -11.87 -8.59 -8.16
C PRO A 76 -13.26 -8.92 -7.60
N PHE A 77 -14.26 -8.03 -7.74
CA PHE A 77 -15.57 -8.09 -7.06
C PHE A 77 -15.51 -8.23 -5.51
N ARG A 78 -14.36 -7.97 -4.91
CA ARG A 78 -14.14 -7.90 -3.45
C ARG A 78 -13.01 -6.92 -3.13
N ASP A 79 -12.94 -6.44 -1.89
CA ASP A 79 -11.74 -5.75 -1.41
C ASP A 79 -10.58 -6.75 -1.25
N LEU A 80 -9.37 -6.30 -1.58
CA LEU A 80 -8.11 -7.03 -1.47
C LEU A 80 -7.16 -6.39 -0.43
N GLY A 81 -7.55 -5.28 0.21
CA GLY A 81 -6.72 -4.56 1.18
C GLY A 81 -5.55 -3.77 0.57
N ILE A 82 -5.52 -3.61 -0.75
CA ILE A 82 -4.41 -3.01 -1.52
C ILE A 82 -4.44 -1.47 -1.55
N TYR A 83 -5.52 -0.84 -1.09
CA TYR A 83 -5.70 0.63 -1.08
C TYR A 83 -5.46 1.27 0.30
N THR A 84 -4.65 0.63 1.15
CA THR A 84 -4.29 1.12 2.48
C THR A 84 -3.26 2.26 2.40
N GLU A 85 -3.24 3.14 3.41
CA GLU A 85 -2.32 4.29 3.46
C GLU A 85 -0.85 3.85 3.45
N SER A 86 -0.51 2.70 4.06
CA SER A 86 0.84 2.12 4.01
C SER A 86 1.26 1.71 2.59
N VAL A 87 0.33 1.23 1.76
CA VAL A 87 0.59 0.94 0.35
C VAL A 87 0.73 2.24 -0.43
N LEU A 88 -0.12 3.24 -0.16
CA LEU A 88 -0.04 4.58 -0.75
C LEU A 88 1.33 5.21 -0.51
N GLU A 89 1.80 5.26 0.74
CA GLU A 89 3.14 5.71 1.10
C GLU A 89 4.24 4.90 0.41
N SER A 90 4.01 3.61 0.15
CA SER A 90 4.99 2.78 -0.55
C SER A 90 5.15 3.14 -2.04
N TYR A 91 4.19 3.80 -2.70
CA TYR A 91 4.34 4.25 -4.10
C TYR A 91 4.92 5.67 -4.21
N LYS A 92 4.86 6.47 -3.13
CA LYS A 92 5.24 7.88 -3.11
C LYS A 92 6.74 8.12 -3.41
N ASN A 93 7.02 8.99 -4.38
CA ASN A 93 8.35 9.29 -4.95
C ASN A 93 9.13 8.07 -5.50
N LYS A 94 8.46 6.97 -5.87
CA LYS A 94 9.11 5.81 -6.48
C LYS A 94 8.85 5.74 -7.98
N ASN A 95 9.82 5.23 -8.73
CA ASN A 95 9.63 5.00 -10.17
C ASN A 95 8.69 3.79 -10.39
N ARG A 96 7.93 3.80 -11.49
CA ARG A 96 7.01 2.72 -11.89
C ARG A 96 7.68 1.34 -11.92
N LEU A 97 8.97 1.28 -12.30
CA LEU A 97 9.76 0.04 -12.36
C LEU A 97 10.25 -0.46 -10.99
N GLU A 98 10.20 0.37 -9.96
CA GLU A 98 10.70 0.04 -8.61
C GLU A 98 9.64 -0.69 -7.76
N GLN A 99 8.36 -0.64 -8.16
CA GLN A 99 7.21 -1.21 -7.43
C GLN A 99 6.34 -2.08 -8.36
N PRO A 100 5.55 -3.04 -7.83
CA PRO A 100 4.69 -3.87 -8.67
C PRO A 100 3.57 -3.05 -9.34
N PRO A 101 2.87 -3.61 -10.35
CA PRO A 101 1.80 -2.89 -11.06
C PRO A 101 0.68 -2.45 -10.11
N HIS A 102 0.33 -1.17 -10.16
CA HIS A 102 -0.76 -0.60 -9.36
C HIS A 102 -1.28 0.72 -9.92
N VAL A 103 -2.55 1.06 -9.66
CA VAL A 103 -3.14 2.35 -10.05
C VAL A 103 -2.40 3.55 -9.45
N PHE A 104 -1.87 3.42 -8.22
CA PHE A 104 -1.05 4.45 -7.56
C PHE A 104 0.26 4.73 -8.29
N ALA A 105 0.85 3.77 -9.02
CA ALA A 105 2.06 4.01 -9.79
C ALA A 105 1.80 4.89 -11.02
N ILE A 106 0.61 4.78 -11.63
CA ILE A 106 0.17 5.67 -12.71
C ILE A 106 -0.11 7.07 -12.15
N ALA A 107 -0.80 7.16 -11.00
CA ALA A 107 -1.06 8.43 -10.32
C ALA A 107 0.23 9.16 -9.90
N GLU A 108 1.21 8.45 -9.32
CA GLU A 108 2.53 8.99 -9.01
C GLU A 108 3.28 9.42 -10.27
N SER A 109 3.27 8.62 -11.34
CA SER A 109 3.95 8.98 -12.59
C SER A 109 3.37 10.27 -13.21
N MET A 110 2.06 10.47 -13.15
CA MET A 110 1.43 11.71 -13.61
C MET A 110 1.83 12.90 -12.71
N TYR A 111 1.68 12.76 -11.39
CA TYR A 111 2.01 13.83 -10.45
C TYR A 111 3.50 14.20 -10.49
N TYR A 112 4.38 13.21 -10.63
CA TYR A 112 5.82 13.41 -10.84
C TYR A 112 6.10 14.15 -12.14
N ASN A 113 5.49 13.76 -13.27
CA ASN A 113 5.71 14.43 -14.56
C ASN A 113 5.24 15.89 -14.54
N LEU A 114 4.06 16.16 -13.96
CA LEU A 114 3.55 17.52 -13.77
C LEU A 114 4.54 18.37 -12.95
N LYS A 115 5.09 17.79 -11.88
CA LYS A 115 6.03 18.48 -10.98
C LYS A 115 7.44 18.65 -11.55
N ALA A 116 7.97 17.66 -12.24
CA ALA A 116 9.35 17.62 -12.73
C ALA A 116 9.52 18.29 -14.09
N TYR A 117 8.49 18.23 -14.95
CA TYR A 117 8.57 18.69 -16.34
C TYR A 117 7.56 19.79 -16.68
N ASN A 118 6.69 20.19 -15.73
CA ASN A 118 5.68 21.23 -15.94
C ASN A 118 4.71 20.91 -17.10
N GLU A 119 4.50 19.62 -17.37
CA GLU A 119 3.65 19.07 -18.42
C GLU A 119 2.24 18.77 -17.90
N ASN A 120 1.19 19.18 -18.62
CA ASN A 120 -0.18 18.75 -18.33
C ASN A 120 -0.31 17.24 -18.59
N GLN A 121 -0.96 16.51 -17.69
CA GLN A 121 -1.18 15.06 -17.81
C GLN A 121 -2.66 14.74 -17.99
N SER A 122 -2.97 13.59 -18.56
CA SER A 122 -4.31 13.01 -18.49
C SER A 122 -4.25 11.51 -18.27
N VAL A 123 -5.33 10.92 -17.74
CA VAL A 123 -5.56 9.48 -17.72
C VAL A 123 -6.89 9.16 -18.37
N ILE A 124 -6.85 8.21 -19.31
CA ILE A 124 -8.02 7.70 -20.03
C ILE A 124 -8.33 6.31 -19.49
N ILE A 125 -9.47 6.18 -18.81
CA ILE A 125 -9.93 4.94 -18.20
C ILE A 125 -11.06 4.37 -19.06
N SER A 126 -10.90 3.13 -19.52
CA SER A 126 -11.80 2.48 -20.48
C SER A 126 -12.06 1.03 -20.10
N GLY A 127 -13.10 0.42 -20.68
CA GLY A 127 -13.53 -0.96 -20.40
C GLY A 127 -15.04 -1.05 -20.20
N GLU A 128 -15.56 -2.28 -20.14
CA GLU A 128 -17.00 -2.56 -20.08
C GLU A 128 -17.72 -2.00 -18.82
N SER A 129 -19.06 -2.02 -18.83
CA SER A 129 -19.83 -1.66 -17.64
C SER A 129 -19.65 -2.71 -16.53
N GLY A 130 -19.33 -2.24 -15.32
CA GLY A 130 -18.95 -3.09 -14.18
C GLY A 130 -17.47 -3.54 -14.17
N ALA A 131 -16.62 -3.09 -15.09
CA ALA A 131 -15.20 -3.42 -15.10
C ALA A 131 -14.34 -2.65 -14.07
N GLY A 132 -14.91 -1.65 -13.36
CA GLY A 132 -14.22 -0.91 -12.29
C GLY A 132 -13.61 0.44 -12.67
N LYS A 133 -13.99 1.03 -13.82
CA LYS A 133 -13.48 2.35 -14.28
C LYS A 133 -13.57 3.45 -13.21
N THR A 134 -14.76 3.65 -12.65
CA THR A 134 -15.03 4.70 -11.66
C THR A 134 -14.28 4.47 -10.34
N GLU A 135 -14.06 3.21 -9.94
CA GLU A 135 -13.19 2.90 -8.80
C GLU A 135 -11.73 3.24 -9.10
N ALA A 136 -11.20 2.92 -10.29
CA ALA A 136 -9.86 3.35 -10.68
C ALA A 136 -9.72 4.88 -10.65
N ALA A 137 -10.73 5.62 -11.14
CA ALA A 137 -10.77 7.08 -11.04
C ALA A 137 -10.73 7.57 -9.58
N LYS A 138 -11.56 7.00 -8.69
CA LYS A 138 -11.59 7.29 -7.25
C LYS A 138 -10.23 7.06 -6.59
N ARG A 139 -9.52 5.97 -6.91
CA ARG A 139 -8.18 5.70 -6.34
C ARG A 139 -7.10 6.67 -6.85
N ILE A 140 -7.18 7.14 -8.10
CA ILE A 140 -6.27 8.18 -8.62
C ILE A 140 -6.51 9.51 -7.89
N MET A 141 -7.77 9.92 -7.72
CA MET A 141 -8.13 11.13 -6.97
C MET A 141 -7.64 11.06 -5.51
N GLN A 142 -7.88 9.93 -4.83
CA GLN A 142 -7.42 9.68 -3.45
C GLN A 142 -5.88 9.78 -3.33
N TYR A 143 -5.15 9.25 -4.30
CA TYR A 143 -3.69 9.32 -4.35
C TYR A 143 -3.17 10.76 -4.55
N ILE A 144 -3.71 11.47 -5.54
CA ILE A 144 -3.33 12.85 -5.83
C ILE A 144 -3.60 13.75 -4.60
N ALA A 145 -4.75 13.58 -3.95
CA ALA A 145 -5.14 14.39 -2.79
C ALA A 145 -4.20 14.21 -1.58
N SER A 146 -3.77 12.98 -1.28
CA SER A 146 -2.86 12.69 -0.15
C SER A 146 -1.41 13.07 -0.44
N VAL A 147 -0.93 12.90 -1.68
CA VAL A 147 0.44 13.26 -2.06
C VAL A 147 0.66 14.76 -2.16
N SER A 148 -0.38 15.53 -2.53
CA SER A 148 -0.31 16.99 -2.71
C SER A 148 -0.26 17.82 -1.40
N GLY A 149 -0.14 17.18 -0.23
CA GLY A 149 0.08 17.88 1.04
C GLY A 149 -1.17 18.54 1.64
N ALA A 150 -2.38 18.08 1.29
CA ALA A 150 -3.64 18.66 1.74
C ALA A 150 -3.82 18.75 3.28
N ASN A 151 -3.05 17.99 4.05
CA ASN A 151 -3.11 17.95 5.52
C ASN A 151 -2.43 19.15 6.20
N GLU A 152 -1.72 20.02 5.47
CA GLU A 152 -1.02 21.19 6.04
C GLU A 152 -1.79 22.53 5.92
N ASN A 153 -2.86 22.60 5.10
CA ASN A 153 -3.67 23.82 4.89
C ASN A 153 -5.17 23.50 4.76
N GLU A 154 -6.03 24.07 5.61
CA GLU A 154 -7.48 23.82 5.62
C GLU A 154 -8.17 24.04 4.26
N ASN A 155 -7.73 25.05 3.50
CA ASN A 155 -8.32 25.35 2.19
C ASN A 155 -8.06 24.24 1.14
N ILE A 156 -6.94 23.51 1.25
CA ILE A 156 -6.62 22.39 0.36
C ILE A 156 -7.44 21.16 0.77
N GLY A 157 -7.65 20.95 2.08
CA GLY A 157 -8.58 19.95 2.61
C GLY A 157 -10.00 20.13 2.05
N LYS A 158 -10.53 21.35 2.09
CA LYS A 158 -11.87 21.67 1.53
C LYS A 158 -12.00 21.33 0.05
N ILE A 159 -10.99 21.65 -0.78
CA ILE A 159 -11.02 21.33 -2.23
C ILE A 159 -10.98 19.81 -2.45
N LYS A 160 -10.15 19.08 -1.71
CA LYS A 160 -10.13 17.60 -1.72
C LYS A 160 -11.52 17.05 -1.39
N ASP A 161 -12.13 17.51 -0.30
CA ASP A 161 -13.38 16.95 0.19
C ASP A 161 -14.55 17.29 -0.76
N MET A 162 -14.56 18.47 -1.39
CA MET A 162 -15.50 18.82 -2.48
C MET A 162 -15.32 17.94 -3.73
N VAL A 163 -14.09 17.69 -4.18
CA VAL A 163 -13.82 16.81 -5.34
C VAL A 163 -14.25 15.36 -5.06
N LEU A 164 -14.08 14.87 -3.83
CA LEU A 164 -14.55 13.54 -3.44
C LEU A 164 -16.08 13.47 -3.34
N ALA A 165 -16.71 14.45 -2.66
CA ALA A 165 -18.16 14.57 -2.50
C ALA A 165 -18.91 14.75 -3.84
N THR A 166 -18.22 15.18 -4.89
CA THR A 166 -18.81 15.27 -6.24
C THR A 166 -19.21 13.91 -6.82
N ASN A 167 -18.57 12.80 -6.40
CA ASN A 167 -18.92 11.48 -6.93
C ASN A 167 -20.30 10.99 -6.47
N PRO A 168 -20.67 10.96 -5.16
CA PRO A 168 -22.03 10.62 -4.74
C PRO A 168 -23.12 11.42 -5.46
N LEU A 169 -22.95 12.74 -5.58
CA LEU A 169 -23.93 13.60 -6.27
C LEU A 169 -24.09 13.22 -7.76
N LEU A 170 -22.98 13.09 -8.50
CA LEU A 170 -23.04 12.74 -9.92
C LEU A 170 -23.40 11.25 -10.15
N GLU A 171 -23.13 10.35 -9.21
CA GLU A 171 -23.60 8.96 -9.27
C GLU A 171 -25.12 8.88 -9.04
N SER A 172 -25.69 9.68 -8.12
CA SER A 172 -27.13 9.77 -7.89
C SER A 172 -27.90 10.19 -9.16
N PHE A 173 -27.48 11.28 -9.81
CA PHE A 173 -28.16 11.83 -11.00
C PHE A 173 -27.66 11.24 -12.33
N GLY A 174 -26.47 10.65 -12.37
CA GLY A 174 -25.80 10.21 -13.59
C GLY A 174 -25.65 8.70 -13.75
N CYS A 175 -25.95 7.89 -12.73
CA CYS A 175 -25.89 6.43 -12.80
C CYS A 175 -27.27 5.76 -12.68
N ALA A 176 -27.34 4.52 -13.19
CA ALA A 176 -28.53 3.67 -13.12
C ALA A 176 -28.16 2.18 -13.06
N LYS A 177 -29.14 1.34 -12.66
CA LYS A 177 -29.05 -0.13 -12.75
C LYS A 177 -29.27 -0.56 -14.19
N THR A 178 -28.26 -1.18 -14.78
CA THR A 178 -28.37 -1.92 -16.05
C THR A 178 -28.36 -3.43 -15.79
N LEU A 179 -28.66 -4.22 -16.83
CA LEU A 179 -28.55 -5.68 -16.74
C LEU A 179 -27.13 -6.16 -16.32
N ARG A 180 -26.08 -5.41 -16.71
CA ARG A 180 -24.68 -5.79 -16.46
C ARG A 180 -24.09 -5.23 -15.16
N ASN A 181 -24.61 -4.12 -14.64
CA ASN A 181 -24.05 -3.41 -13.47
C ASN A 181 -25.14 -2.62 -12.72
N ASN A 182 -25.14 -2.68 -11.39
CA ASN A 182 -26.18 -2.05 -10.57
C ASN A 182 -26.00 -0.53 -10.41
N ASN A 183 -24.76 -0.03 -10.44
CA ASN A 183 -24.40 1.39 -10.45
C ASN A 183 -23.55 1.67 -11.69
N SER A 184 -24.21 1.79 -12.85
CA SER A 184 -23.56 2.05 -14.14
C SER A 184 -23.63 3.53 -14.48
N SER A 185 -22.48 4.18 -14.66
CA SER A 185 -22.40 5.52 -15.22
C SER A 185 -23.14 5.58 -16.56
N ARG A 186 -24.19 6.40 -16.62
CA ARG A 186 -24.96 6.76 -17.83
C ARG A 186 -24.75 8.24 -18.19
N HIS A 187 -23.53 8.70 -17.92
CA HIS A 187 -22.87 9.84 -18.54
C HIS A 187 -21.34 9.60 -18.56
N GLY A 188 -20.62 10.28 -19.44
CA GLY A 188 -19.16 10.37 -19.43
C GLY A 188 -18.70 11.62 -18.67
N LYS A 189 -17.62 11.52 -17.90
CA LYS A 189 -17.06 12.63 -17.14
C LYS A 189 -15.57 12.83 -17.40
N TYR A 190 -15.17 14.06 -17.66
CA TYR A 190 -13.78 14.49 -17.67
C TYR A 190 -13.56 15.47 -16.51
N LEU A 191 -12.83 15.04 -15.48
CA LEU A 191 -12.46 15.86 -14.34
C LEU A 191 -11.04 16.39 -14.54
N GLU A 192 -10.89 17.71 -14.63
CA GLU A 192 -9.62 18.41 -14.69
C GLU A 192 -9.29 18.96 -13.30
N ILE A 193 -8.25 18.44 -12.67
CA ILE A 193 -7.71 18.99 -11.41
C ILE A 193 -6.63 20.01 -11.77
N LYS A 194 -6.78 21.26 -11.33
CA LYS A 194 -5.86 22.38 -11.62
C LYS A 194 -4.91 22.61 -10.44
N PHE A 195 -3.63 22.74 -10.75
CA PHE A 195 -2.52 22.87 -9.80
C PHE A 195 -1.82 24.21 -9.94
N ASN A 196 -1.45 24.81 -8.80
CA ASN A 196 -0.60 26.00 -8.77
C ASN A 196 0.89 25.66 -8.99
N GLU A 197 1.74 26.68 -9.02
CA GLU A 197 3.21 26.54 -9.14
C GLU A 197 3.85 25.73 -7.99
N GLN A 198 3.18 25.62 -6.84
CA GLN A 198 3.62 24.79 -5.72
C GLN A 198 3.15 23.32 -5.84
N HIS A 199 2.46 22.98 -6.93
CA HIS A 199 1.87 21.69 -7.24
C HIS A 199 0.81 21.22 -6.23
N ALA A 200 0.11 22.18 -5.59
CA ALA A 200 -1.09 21.91 -4.80
C ALA A 200 -2.35 22.08 -5.66
N PRO A 201 -3.41 21.26 -5.47
CA PRO A 201 -4.68 21.42 -6.16
C PRO A 201 -5.39 22.68 -5.64
N VAL A 202 -5.77 23.56 -6.56
CA VAL A 202 -6.40 24.87 -6.27
C VAL A 202 -7.77 25.06 -6.91
N ALA A 203 -8.09 24.27 -7.95
CA ALA A 203 -9.40 24.29 -8.58
C ALA A 203 -9.68 22.95 -9.28
N GLY A 204 -10.95 22.73 -9.63
CA GLY A 204 -11.40 21.63 -10.48
C GLY A 204 -12.32 22.14 -11.59
N ASN A 205 -12.43 21.38 -12.68
CA ASN A 205 -13.44 21.57 -13.72
C ASN A 205 -13.94 20.20 -14.19
N ILE A 206 -15.25 20.02 -14.27
CA ILE A 206 -15.90 18.80 -14.75
C ILE A 206 -16.61 19.12 -16.05
N THR A 207 -16.19 18.46 -17.12
CA THR A 207 -16.91 18.47 -18.40
C THR A 207 -17.76 17.20 -18.48
N ASN A 208 -19.08 17.39 -18.60
CA ASN A 208 -20.05 16.32 -18.84
C ASN A 208 -20.10 15.97 -20.34
N TYR A 209 -20.25 14.68 -20.65
CA TYR A 209 -20.44 14.18 -22.00
C TYR A 209 -21.56 13.15 -22.01
N LEU A 210 -22.49 13.24 -22.97
CA LEU A 210 -23.43 12.16 -23.32
C LEU A 210 -24.25 11.60 -22.13
N LEU A 211 -25.13 12.41 -21.52
CA LEU A 211 -26.15 11.88 -20.61
C LEU A 211 -27.17 11.03 -21.38
N GLU A 212 -27.45 9.81 -20.93
CA GLU A 212 -28.46 8.91 -21.55
C GLU A 212 -29.90 9.33 -21.20
N LYS A 213 -30.31 10.53 -21.61
CA LYS A 213 -31.60 11.12 -21.20
C LYS A 213 -32.84 10.30 -21.60
N GLN A 214 -32.75 9.43 -22.60
CA GLN A 214 -33.85 8.51 -22.96
C GLN A 214 -34.27 7.62 -21.77
N ARG A 215 -33.33 7.29 -20.87
CA ARG A 215 -33.57 6.51 -19.65
C ARG A 215 -34.60 7.13 -18.70
N VAL A 216 -34.76 8.47 -18.73
CA VAL A 216 -35.72 9.19 -17.89
C VAL A 216 -37.15 8.70 -18.14
N VAL A 217 -37.51 8.36 -19.38
CA VAL A 217 -38.88 7.98 -19.75
C VAL A 217 -39.03 6.50 -20.09
N GLN A 218 -37.95 5.83 -20.49
CA GLN A 218 -37.99 4.45 -20.99
C GLN A 218 -36.78 3.65 -20.52
N GLN A 219 -37.02 2.51 -19.87
CA GLN A 219 -35.98 1.58 -19.44
C GLN A 219 -36.21 0.19 -20.05
N LEU A 220 -35.13 -0.58 -20.20
CA LEU A 220 -35.24 -1.99 -20.60
C LEU A 220 -35.74 -2.84 -19.42
N LYS A 221 -36.40 -3.96 -19.72
CA LYS A 221 -36.93 -4.88 -18.69
C LYS A 221 -35.81 -5.35 -17.76
N GLY A 222 -35.95 -5.05 -16.45
CA GLY A 222 -34.96 -5.37 -15.42
C GLY A 222 -33.97 -4.24 -15.08
N GLU A 223 -33.91 -3.19 -15.89
CA GLU A 223 -33.12 -1.97 -15.62
C GLU A 223 -33.92 -0.95 -14.81
N ARG A 224 -33.21 -0.03 -14.12
CA ARG A 224 -33.82 1.12 -13.43
C ARG A 224 -33.63 2.41 -14.21
N ASN A 225 -34.41 3.42 -13.83
CA ASN A 225 -34.13 4.83 -14.11
C ASN A 225 -32.89 5.30 -13.30
N PHE A 226 -32.54 6.59 -13.38
CA PHE A 226 -31.47 7.18 -12.57
C PHE A 226 -31.73 7.01 -11.06
N HIS A 227 -30.66 6.82 -10.27
CA HIS A 227 -30.78 6.49 -8.85
C HIS A 227 -31.52 7.55 -8.03
N ILE A 228 -31.35 8.83 -8.36
CA ILE A 228 -32.01 9.96 -7.70
C ILE A 228 -33.54 9.79 -7.58
N PHE A 229 -34.22 9.21 -8.57
CA PHE A 229 -35.68 9.02 -8.50
C PHE A 229 -36.10 8.00 -7.43
N TYR A 230 -35.32 6.93 -7.24
CA TYR A 230 -35.59 5.91 -6.21
C TYR A 230 -35.14 6.38 -4.83
N GLN A 231 -34.00 7.06 -4.76
CA GLN A 231 -33.49 7.72 -3.54
C GLN A 231 -34.48 8.77 -3.03
N PHE A 232 -35.04 9.58 -3.93
CA PHE A 232 -36.08 10.55 -3.61
C PHE A 232 -37.37 9.83 -3.18
N THR A 233 -38.01 9.02 -4.02
CA THR A 233 -39.30 8.37 -3.67
C THR A 233 -39.25 7.51 -2.39
N LYS A 234 -38.12 6.84 -2.10
CA LYS A 234 -37.95 6.05 -0.86
C LYS A 234 -37.50 6.90 0.34
N GLY A 235 -36.50 7.77 0.18
CA GLY A 235 -35.84 8.54 1.26
C GLY A 235 -36.41 9.94 1.55
N CYS A 236 -37.33 10.44 0.72
CA CYS A 236 -37.95 11.76 0.84
C CYS A 236 -38.66 11.96 2.19
N SER A 237 -38.45 13.13 2.80
CA SER A 237 -39.04 13.52 4.08
C SER A 237 -40.52 13.88 3.95
N GLU A 238 -41.25 13.78 5.06
CA GLU A 238 -42.70 14.05 5.08
C GLU A 238 -43.07 15.47 4.60
N LYS A 239 -42.21 16.48 4.85
CA LYS A 239 -42.30 17.85 4.28
C LYS A 239 -42.49 17.80 2.76
N TYR A 240 -41.58 17.13 2.06
CA TYR A 240 -41.56 17.08 0.59
C TYR A 240 -42.60 16.12 0.03
N ARG A 241 -42.93 15.03 0.74
CA ARG A 241 -44.05 14.13 0.38
C ARG A 241 -45.36 14.89 0.28
N GLN A 242 -45.66 15.72 1.28
CA GLN A 242 -46.86 16.54 1.30
C GLN A 242 -46.79 17.73 0.33
N MET A 243 -45.64 18.42 0.25
CA MET A 243 -45.48 19.63 -0.57
C MET A 243 -45.40 19.36 -2.09
N TYR A 244 -44.83 18.22 -2.50
CA TYR A 244 -44.65 17.86 -3.92
C TYR A 244 -45.35 16.56 -4.32
N GLY A 245 -46.24 16.03 -3.47
CA GLY A 245 -47.03 14.83 -3.77
C GLY A 245 -46.17 13.60 -4.03
N VAL A 246 -45.06 13.42 -3.29
CA VAL A 246 -44.11 12.33 -3.56
C VAL A 246 -44.61 11.02 -2.97
N GLN A 247 -44.86 10.03 -3.83
CA GLN A 247 -45.34 8.69 -3.49
C GLN A 247 -44.25 7.63 -3.72
N GLY A 248 -44.62 6.36 -3.58
CA GLY A 248 -43.73 5.23 -3.87
C GLY A 248 -43.35 5.15 -5.37
N PRO A 249 -42.20 4.54 -5.71
CA PRO A 249 -41.72 4.43 -7.10
C PRO A 249 -42.60 3.54 -8.00
N ASP A 250 -43.52 2.77 -7.42
CA ASP A 250 -44.58 2.02 -8.08
C ASP A 250 -45.69 2.90 -8.67
N GLN A 251 -45.90 4.11 -8.10
CA GLN A 251 -46.97 5.03 -8.48
C GLN A 251 -46.62 5.93 -9.69
N TYR A 252 -45.39 5.84 -10.21
CA TYR A 252 -44.94 6.64 -11.35
C TYR A 252 -44.53 5.78 -12.54
N VAL A 253 -45.10 6.07 -13.72
CA VAL A 253 -44.83 5.34 -14.97
C VAL A 253 -43.34 5.25 -15.30
N TYR A 254 -42.58 6.31 -14.98
CA TYR A 254 -41.14 6.40 -15.26
C TYR A 254 -40.24 5.61 -14.29
N THR A 255 -40.76 5.02 -13.20
CA THR A 255 -39.97 4.23 -12.23
C THR A 255 -40.50 2.82 -11.96
N ALA A 256 -41.78 2.55 -12.27
CA ALA A 256 -42.47 1.31 -11.93
C ALA A 256 -41.93 0.01 -12.59
N THR A 257 -41.05 0.11 -13.59
CA THR A 257 -40.52 -1.04 -14.35
C THR A 257 -39.60 -1.96 -13.54
N CYS A 258 -38.88 -1.40 -12.55
CA CYS A 258 -37.92 -2.11 -11.70
C CYS A 258 -37.64 -1.23 -10.47
N ILE A 259 -38.07 -1.66 -9.29
CA ILE A 259 -38.02 -0.82 -8.08
C ILE A 259 -36.76 -1.08 -7.24
N ASP A 260 -36.33 -2.34 -7.16
CA ASP A 260 -35.28 -2.78 -6.24
C ASP A 260 -33.98 -3.23 -6.92
N ALA A 261 -32.89 -3.11 -6.17
CA ALA A 261 -31.56 -3.55 -6.55
C ALA A 261 -30.85 -4.13 -5.33
N GLU A 262 -30.57 -5.44 -5.36
CA GLU A 262 -30.04 -6.26 -4.25
C GLU A 262 -28.79 -5.71 -3.54
N THR A 263 -28.05 -4.79 -4.17
CA THR A 263 -26.78 -4.25 -3.67
C THR A 263 -26.79 -2.74 -3.44
N ILE A 264 -27.96 -2.09 -3.48
CA ILE A 264 -28.09 -0.63 -3.37
C ILE A 264 -29.10 -0.30 -2.27
N ASP A 265 -28.67 0.54 -1.33
CA ASP A 265 -29.53 1.08 -0.28
C ASP A 265 -29.93 2.50 -0.69
N ASP A 266 -31.08 2.60 -1.37
CA ASP A 266 -31.57 3.89 -1.89
C ASP A 266 -31.83 4.92 -0.75
N VAL A 267 -32.03 4.49 0.50
CA VAL A 267 -32.27 5.39 1.66
C VAL A 267 -30.96 5.92 2.22
N LYS A 268 -29.93 5.08 2.31
CA LYS A 268 -28.58 5.52 2.67
C LYS A 268 -27.98 6.43 1.59
N ASP A 269 -28.05 6.02 0.33
CA ASP A 269 -27.48 6.80 -0.77
C ASP A 269 -28.15 8.18 -0.92
N TRP A 270 -29.42 8.31 -0.51
CA TRP A 270 -30.11 9.59 -0.37
C TRP A 270 -29.46 10.49 0.69
N GLN A 271 -29.08 9.95 1.86
CA GLN A 271 -28.38 10.70 2.89
C GLN A 271 -26.98 11.13 2.43
N ASP A 272 -26.23 10.21 1.80
CA ASP A 272 -24.90 10.49 1.22
C ASP A 272 -24.99 11.59 0.13
N THR A 273 -26.08 11.60 -0.66
CA THR A 273 -26.37 12.64 -1.66
C THR A 273 -26.68 14.00 -1.03
N LEU A 274 -27.49 14.04 0.03
CA LEU A 274 -27.79 15.28 0.77
C LEU A 274 -26.55 15.85 1.48
N GLU A 275 -25.65 15.00 1.99
CA GLU A 275 -24.37 15.44 2.54
C GLU A 275 -23.46 16.00 1.43
N ALA A 276 -23.38 15.33 0.28
CA ALA A 276 -22.64 15.83 -0.87
C ALA A 276 -23.14 17.21 -1.35
N MET A 277 -24.47 17.41 -1.45
CA MET A 277 -25.06 18.72 -1.79
C MET A 277 -24.61 19.82 -0.82
N LYS A 278 -24.57 19.54 0.49
CA LYS A 278 -24.10 20.48 1.52
C LYS A 278 -22.62 20.78 1.40
N VAL A 279 -21.76 19.78 1.17
CA VAL A 279 -20.30 19.95 1.01
C VAL A 279 -19.96 20.76 -0.24
N ILE A 280 -20.70 20.55 -1.34
CA ILE A 280 -20.57 21.32 -2.59
C ILE A 280 -21.13 22.74 -2.44
N GLY A 281 -21.90 23.01 -1.38
CA GLY A 281 -22.47 24.33 -1.10
C GLY A 281 -23.73 24.65 -1.91
N ILE A 282 -24.52 23.63 -2.26
CA ILE A 282 -25.88 23.80 -2.79
C ILE A 282 -26.78 24.14 -1.60
N THR A 283 -27.39 25.32 -1.62
CA THR A 283 -28.22 25.85 -0.54
C THR A 283 -29.53 25.08 -0.38
N GLU A 284 -30.18 25.17 0.79
CA GLU A 284 -31.46 24.49 1.03
C GLU A 284 -32.56 24.95 0.05
N SER A 285 -32.57 26.23 -0.34
CA SER A 285 -33.48 26.76 -1.37
C SER A 285 -33.20 26.18 -2.77
N GLU A 286 -31.93 26.00 -3.14
CA GLU A 286 -31.57 25.29 -4.38
C GLU A 286 -31.96 23.80 -4.31
N GLN A 287 -31.84 23.16 -3.14
CA GLN A 287 -32.27 21.77 -2.93
C GLN A 287 -33.80 21.61 -3.05
N ASP A 288 -34.58 22.49 -2.42
CA ASP A 288 -36.04 22.54 -2.52
C ASP A 288 -36.48 22.60 -4.00
N GLU A 289 -35.87 23.45 -4.82
CA GLU A 289 -36.17 23.56 -6.26
C GLU A 289 -35.70 22.36 -7.09
N ILE A 290 -34.54 21.75 -6.79
CA ILE A 290 -34.11 20.49 -7.42
C ILE A 290 -35.15 19.39 -7.17
N PHE A 291 -35.62 19.25 -5.93
CA PHE A 291 -36.59 18.22 -5.55
C PHE A 291 -37.98 18.48 -6.13
N ARG A 292 -38.40 19.75 -6.21
CA ARG A 292 -39.62 20.17 -6.94
C ARG A 292 -39.57 19.76 -8.41
N VAL A 293 -38.45 20.01 -9.09
CA VAL A 293 -38.27 19.67 -10.50
C VAL A 293 -38.22 18.15 -10.73
N LEU A 294 -37.60 17.39 -9.83
CA LEU A 294 -37.64 15.93 -9.86
C LEU A 294 -39.06 15.38 -9.67
N ALA A 295 -39.84 15.94 -8.74
CA ALA A 295 -41.26 15.60 -8.58
C ALA A 295 -42.06 15.93 -9.84
N ALA A 296 -41.81 17.08 -10.47
CA ALA A 296 -42.48 17.47 -11.72
C ALA A 296 -42.23 16.43 -12.84
N ILE A 297 -41.00 15.93 -12.99
CA ILE A 297 -40.67 14.89 -13.98
C ILE A 297 -41.45 13.58 -13.70
N LEU A 298 -41.54 13.16 -12.44
CA LEU A 298 -42.29 11.96 -12.05
C LEU A 298 -43.79 12.11 -12.38
N TRP A 299 -44.39 13.26 -12.05
CA TRP A 299 -45.79 13.56 -12.34
C TRP A 299 -46.09 13.76 -13.84
N ILE A 300 -45.16 14.33 -14.62
CA ILE A 300 -45.27 14.41 -16.08
C ILE A 300 -45.45 13.02 -16.69
N GLY A 301 -44.76 12.00 -16.17
CA GLY A 301 -44.91 10.62 -16.67
C GLY A 301 -46.30 10.01 -16.47
N ASN A 302 -47.06 10.52 -15.49
CA ASN A 302 -48.42 10.07 -15.21
C ASN A 302 -49.49 10.80 -16.04
N ILE A 303 -49.12 11.83 -16.83
CA ILE A 303 -50.04 12.44 -17.80
C ILE A 303 -50.43 11.39 -18.84
N SER A 304 -51.74 11.15 -18.97
CA SER A 304 -52.32 10.20 -19.91
C SER A 304 -53.32 10.87 -20.84
N PHE A 305 -53.35 10.41 -22.09
CA PHE A 305 -54.16 10.95 -23.17
C PHE A 305 -55.23 9.94 -23.60
N ILE A 306 -56.35 10.46 -24.09
CA ILE A 306 -57.46 9.73 -24.71
C ILE A 306 -57.81 10.39 -26.06
N GLU A 307 -58.33 9.61 -27.00
CA GLU A 307 -58.84 10.14 -28.27
C GLU A 307 -60.15 10.90 -28.01
N ASN A 308 -60.27 12.11 -28.57
CA ASN A 308 -61.54 12.84 -28.61
C ASN A 308 -62.38 12.39 -29.83
N ASP A 309 -63.59 12.94 -29.97
CA ASP A 309 -64.52 12.60 -31.05
C ASP A 309 -63.98 12.88 -32.48
N GLU A 310 -62.89 13.64 -32.60
CA GLU A 310 -62.20 13.97 -33.86
C GLU A 310 -60.95 13.11 -34.12
N GLY A 311 -60.62 12.17 -33.22
CA GLY A 311 -59.41 11.33 -33.28
C GLY A 311 -58.12 12.04 -32.84
N ASN A 312 -58.23 13.22 -32.23
CA ASN A 312 -57.11 13.99 -31.69
C ASN A 312 -56.85 13.63 -30.22
N ALA A 313 -55.64 13.89 -29.72
CA ALA A 313 -55.29 13.70 -28.32
C ALA A 313 -55.99 14.74 -27.43
N SER A 314 -56.64 14.24 -26.39
CA SER A 314 -57.15 15.04 -25.27
C SER A 314 -56.69 14.43 -23.95
N ILE A 315 -56.70 15.22 -22.88
CA ILE A 315 -56.17 14.81 -21.58
C ILE A 315 -57.22 14.00 -20.82
N LYS A 316 -56.81 12.85 -20.28
CA LYS A 316 -57.71 11.96 -19.54
C LYS A 316 -58.04 12.46 -18.13
N ASP A 317 -57.04 13.03 -17.46
CA ASP A 317 -57.14 13.48 -16.07
C ASP A 317 -56.46 14.84 -15.92
N SER A 318 -57.28 15.88 -15.79
CA SER A 318 -56.83 17.27 -15.62
C SER A 318 -56.10 17.48 -14.30
N SER A 319 -56.39 16.69 -13.25
CA SER A 319 -55.83 16.92 -11.91
C SER A 319 -54.32 16.67 -11.86
N VAL A 320 -53.82 15.72 -12.66
CA VAL A 320 -52.38 15.49 -12.85
C VAL A 320 -51.72 16.71 -13.51
N ILE A 321 -52.40 17.36 -14.46
CA ILE A 321 -51.88 18.55 -15.14
C ILE A 321 -51.96 19.79 -14.25
N ASP A 322 -53.02 19.97 -13.45
CA ASP A 322 -53.09 21.00 -12.41
C ASP A 322 -51.89 20.89 -11.46
N PHE A 323 -51.53 19.66 -11.07
CA PHE A 323 -50.41 19.42 -10.19
C PHE A 323 -49.04 19.64 -10.86
N VAL A 324 -48.86 19.22 -12.12
CA VAL A 324 -47.65 19.52 -12.89
C VAL A 324 -47.50 21.02 -13.14
N ALA A 325 -48.60 21.73 -13.46
CA ALA A 325 -48.63 23.17 -13.62
C ALA A 325 -48.24 23.90 -12.33
N TYR A 326 -48.74 23.45 -11.18
CA TYR A 326 -48.33 23.92 -9.86
C TYR A 326 -46.82 23.72 -9.58
N LEU A 327 -46.27 22.54 -9.88
CA LEU A 327 -44.85 22.24 -9.64
C LEU A 327 -43.92 23.04 -10.57
N LEU A 328 -44.27 23.18 -11.85
CA LEU A 328 -43.53 23.98 -12.84
C LEU A 328 -43.83 25.48 -12.74
N GLN A 329 -44.82 25.88 -11.94
CA GLN A 329 -45.35 27.24 -11.79
C GLN A 329 -45.70 27.93 -13.12
N VAL A 330 -46.34 27.17 -14.02
CA VAL A 330 -46.91 27.62 -15.31
C VAL A 330 -48.44 27.60 -15.24
N ASP A 331 -49.09 28.23 -16.22
CA ASP A 331 -50.55 28.13 -16.38
C ASP A 331 -50.97 26.75 -16.90
N ASN A 332 -52.07 26.20 -16.38
CA ASN A 332 -52.59 24.88 -16.80
C ASN A 332 -53.02 24.90 -18.26
N GLN A 333 -53.80 25.90 -18.70
CA GLN A 333 -54.35 25.92 -20.06
C GLN A 333 -53.22 25.98 -21.10
N SER A 334 -52.22 26.82 -20.84
CA SER A 334 -51.00 26.93 -21.64
C SER A 334 -50.20 25.62 -21.70
N LEU A 335 -50.07 24.90 -20.58
CA LEU A 335 -49.42 23.58 -20.52
C LEU A 335 -50.23 22.51 -21.27
N THR A 336 -51.55 22.52 -21.12
CA THR A 336 -52.49 21.65 -21.85
C THR A 336 -52.33 21.85 -23.36
N THR A 337 -52.50 23.08 -23.85
CA THR A 337 -52.34 23.42 -25.28
C THR A 337 -50.97 23.00 -25.80
N ALA A 338 -49.88 23.26 -25.09
CA ALA A 338 -48.54 22.89 -25.54
C ALA A 338 -48.23 21.38 -25.52
N LEU A 339 -49.09 20.54 -24.93
CA LEU A 339 -48.98 19.08 -24.93
C LEU A 339 -49.85 18.41 -26.01
N VAL A 340 -51.02 18.99 -26.33
CA VAL A 340 -51.99 18.42 -27.28
C VAL A 340 -52.08 19.13 -28.63
N GLU A 341 -51.56 20.34 -28.74
CA GLU A 341 -51.51 21.12 -29.98
C GLU A 341 -50.07 21.50 -30.32
N ARG A 342 -49.84 21.81 -31.60
CA ARG A 342 -48.59 22.36 -32.10
C ARG A 342 -48.86 23.64 -32.87
N ILE A 343 -48.14 24.69 -32.52
CA ILE A 343 -48.25 26.00 -33.15
C ILE A 343 -47.32 26.05 -34.38
N MET A 344 -47.89 26.37 -35.53
CA MET A 344 -47.18 26.49 -36.82
C MET A 344 -47.29 27.91 -37.37
N GLU A 345 -46.15 28.62 -37.41
CA GLU A 345 -46.01 29.90 -38.10
C GLU A 345 -45.61 29.66 -39.57
N THR A 346 -46.48 29.97 -40.53
CA THR A 346 -46.16 29.85 -41.97
C THR A 346 -45.78 31.20 -42.58
N ASN A 347 -44.48 31.42 -42.80
CA ASN A 347 -43.97 32.63 -43.47
C ASN A 347 -43.87 32.44 -45.00
N HIS A 348 -44.95 32.71 -45.73
CA HIS A 348 -44.93 32.79 -47.20
C HIS A 348 -44.63 34.22 -47.69
N GLY A 349 -43.37 34.47 -48.05
CA GLY A 349 -42.92 35.72 -48.68
C GLY A 349 -42.76 36.90 -47.71
N MET A 350 -42.99 38.12 -48.20
CA MET A 350 -42.78 39.39 -47.49
C MET A 350 -44.00 39.89 -46.69
N ARG A 351 -44.99 39.03 -46.42
CA ARG A 351 -46.11 39.33 -45.51
C ARG A 351 -45.92 38.60 -44.17
N ARG A 352 -46.44 39.18 -43.08
CA ARG A 352 -46.54 38.51 -41.78
C ARG A 352 -47.25 37.17 -41.96
N GLY A 353 -46.61 36.09 -41.53
CA GLY A 353 -47.20 34.75 -41.56
C GLY A 353 -48.40 34.63 -40.63
N SER A 354 -49.34 33.75 -40.98
CA SER A 354 -50.41 33.30 -40.10
C SER A 354 -49.90 32.22 -39.14
N VAL A 355 -50.51 32.19 -37.95
CA VAL A 355 -50.27 31.20 -36.91
C VAL A 355 -51.41 30.19 -36.97
N TYR A 356 -51.09 28.90 -37.13
CA TYR A 356 -52.05 27.81 -37.13
C TYR A 356 -51.84 26.90 -35.92
N HIS A 357 -52.93 26.49 -35.29
CA HIS A 357 -52.94 25.46 -34.25
C HIS A 357 -53.24 24.12 -34.91
N VAL A 358 -52.35 23.14 -34.74
CA VAL A 358 -52.50 21.79 -35.30
C VAL A 358 -52.62 20.81 -34.14
N PRO A 359 -53.78 20.15 -33.93
CA PRO A 359 -53.93 19.15 -32.89
C PRO A 359 -53.03 17.93 -33.17
N LEU A 360 -52.55 17.30 -32.10
CA LEU A 360 -51.66 16.15 -32.13
C LEU A 360 -52.45 14.87 -31.85
N ASN A 361 -51.96 13.73 -32.37
CA ASN A 361 -52.50 12.42 -31.98
C ASN A 361 -51.85 11.90 -30.68
N ILE A 362 -52.40 10.83 -30.07
CA ILE A 362 -51.92 10.29 -28.78
C ILE A 362 -50.41 9.98 -28.80
N VAL A 363 -49.90 9.42 -29.89
CA VAL A 363 -48.48 9.04 -30.02
C VAL A 363 -47.59 10.28 -30.04
N GLN A 364 -48.00 11.32 -30.76
CA GLN A 364 -47.31 12.61 -30.80
C GLN A 364 -47.37 13.32 -29.45
N ALA A 365 -48.54 13.44 -28.81
CA ALA A 365 -48.69 14.06 -27.50
C ALA A 365 -47.85 13.34 -26.41
N SER A 366 -47.81 12.00 -26.46
CA SER A 366 -46.94 11.19 -25.60
C SER A 366 -45.45 11.47 -25.83
N ALA A 367 -45.03 11.61 -27.10
CA ALA A 367 -43.66 11.98 -27.44
C ALA A 367 -43.29 13.40 -26.99
N VAL A 368 -44.25 14.34 -26.99
CA VAL A 368 -44.10 15.73 -26.51
C VAL A 368 -43.94 15.76 -24.98
N ARG A 369 -44.81 15.06 -24.25
CA ARG A 369 -44.71 14.82 -22.79
C ARG A 369 -43.33 14.24 -22.41
N ASP A 370 -42.91 13.21 -23.12
CA ASP A 370 -41.62 12.55 -22.90
C ASP A 370 -40.43 13.46 -23.24
N ALA A 371 -40.55 14.30 -24.29
CA ALA A 371 -39.52 15.28 -24.65
C ALA A 371 -39.37 16.37 -23.58
N LEU A 372 -40.48 16.84 -22.98
CA LEU A 372 -40.47 17.77 -21.86
C LEU A 372 -39.72 17.18 -20.66
N ALA A 373 -40.07 15.97 -20.23
CA ALA A 373 -39.40 15.28 -19.13
C ALA A 373 -37.88 15.12 -19.35
N LYS A 374 -37.46 14.69 -20.56
CA LYS A 374 -36.04 14.57 -20.95
C LYS A 374 -35.32 15.92 -20.92
N ALA A 375 -35.95 16.98 -21.40
CA ALA A 375 -35.35 18.31 -21.46
C ALA A 375 -35.14 18.90 -20.07
N ILE A 376 -36.16 18.82 -19.21
CA ILE A 376 -36.07 19.26 -17.81
C ILE A 376 -34.92 18.53 -17.10
N TYR A 377 -34.85 17.20 -17.21
CA TYR A 377 -33.79 16.41 -16.55
C TYR A 377 -32.40 16.71 -17.09
N SER A 378 -32.24 16.83 -18.41
CA SER A 378 -30.94 17.15 -19.03
C SER A 378 -30.45 18.53 -18.59
N ASN A 379 -31.33 19.54 -18.61
CA ASN A 379 -31.01 20.90 -18.20
C ASN A 379 -30.69 20.99 -16.70
N LEU A 380 -31.43 20.25 -15.86
CA LEU A 380 -31.14 20.11 -14.43
C LEU A 380 -29.75 19.49 -14.19
N PHE A 381 -29.41 18.43 -14.92
CA PHE A 381 -28.10 17.78 -14.79
C PHE A 381 -26.95 18.70 -15.22
N ASP A 382 -27.08 19.38 -16.35
CA ASP A 382 -26.07 20.34 -16.82
C ASP A 382 -25.96 21.55 -15.86
N TRP A 383 -27.06 22.00 -15.24
CA TRP A 383 -27.02 23.00 -14.17
C TRP A 383 -26.31 22.49 -12.91
N ILE A 384 -26.54 21.25 -12.48
CA ILE A 384 -25.83 20.64 -11.34
C ILE A 384 -24.33 20.61 -11.61
N VAL A 385 -23.91 20.20 -12.81
CA VAL A 385 -22.49 20.19 -13.22
C VAL A 385 -21.91 21.60 -13.26
N ALA A 386 -22.65 22.59 -13.77
CA ALA A 386 -22.23 23.99 -13.75
C ALA A 386 -22.09 24.52 -12.31
N ARG A 387 -23.02 24.16 -11.40
CA ARG A 387 -23.00 24.56 -9.99
C ARG A 387 -21.83 23.94 -9.22
N VAL A 388 -21.52 22.69 -9.50
CA VAL A 388 -20.30 22.00 -9.02
C VAL A 388 -19.05 22.73 -9.52
N ASN A 389 -18.98 23.10 -10.80
CA ASN A 389 -17.83 23.83 -11.36
C ASN A 389 -17.63 25.21 -10.74
N ILE A 390 -18.71 25.92 -10.39
CA ILE A 390 -18.63 27.19 -9.64
C ILE A 390 -18.00 26.97 -8.26
N SER A 391 -18.39 25.90 -7.54
CA SER A 391 -17.82 25.56 -6.24
C SER A 391 -16.37 25.05 -6.30
N LEU A 392 -15.99 24.39 -7.41
CA LEU A 392 -14.62 23.94 -7.67
C LEU A 392 -13.71 25.03 -8.27
N GLY A 393 -14.22 26.20 -8.62
CA GLY A 393 -13.47 27.27 -9.28
C GLY A 393 -12.49 28.02 -8.36
N SER A 394 -11.35 28.46 -8.89
CA SER A 394 -10.40 29.30 -8.16
C SER A 394 -10.95 30.73 -7.99
N LYS A 395 -10.88 31.26 -6.77
CA LYS A 395 -11.08 32.68 -6.49
C LYS A 395 -9.75 33.43 -6.59
N GLY A 396 -9.41 33.89 -7.81
CA GLY A 396 -8.41 34.96 -8.01
C GLY A 396 -7.08 34.60 -8.68
N THR A 397 -6.90 33.39 -9.22
CA THR A 397 -5.79 33.10 -10.15
C THR A 397 -6.25 33.10 -11.61
N ALA A 398 -5.43 33.65 -12.50
CA ALA A 398 -5.64 33.54 -13.95
C ALA A 398 -5.46 32.09 -14.40
N ASP A 399 -6.37 31.61 -15.25
CA ASP A 399 -6.52 30.16 -15.50
C ASP A 399 -5.37 29.56 -16.35
N ASP A 400 -4.75 30.37 -17.21
CA ASP A 400 -3.68 29.96 -18.15
C ASP A 400 -2.34 29.57 -17.49
N SER A 401 -2.09 29.96 -16.23
CA SER A 401 -0.85 29.59 -15.54
C SER A 401 -0.93 28.26 -14.78
N LEU A 402 -2.13 27.67 -14.66
CA LEU A 402 -2.36 26.47 -13.87
C LEU A 402 -2.06 25.21 -14.70
N LYS A 403 -1.46 24.20 -14.05
CA LYS A 403 -1.20 22.88 -14.67
C LYS A 403 -2.31 21.92 -14.38
N THR A 404 -2.60 21.00 -15.30
CA THR A 404 -3.77 20.12 -15.20
C THR A 404 -3.40 18.64 -15.12
N ILE A 405 -4.16 17.90 -14.31
CA ILE A 405 -4.31 16.44 -14.43
C ILE A 405 -5.77 16.16 -14.79
N GLY A 406 -6.01 15.71 -16.02
CA GLY A 406 -7.32 15.28 -16.50
C GLY A 406 -7.59 13.80 -16.19
N ILE A 407 -8.79 13.47 -15.72
CA ILE A 407 -9.25 12.09 -15.49
C ILE A 407 -10.51 11.89 -16.34
N LEU A 408 -10.40 11.07 -17.38
CA LEU A 408 -11.52 10.68 -18.23
C LEU A 408 -12.08 9.31 -17.79
N ASP A 409 -13.28 9.32 -17.23
CA ASP A 409 -14.10 8.15 -16.95
C ASP A 409 -15.29 8.18 -17.92
N ILE A 410 -15.23 7.34 -18.96
CA ILE A 410 -16.21 7.33 -20.06
C ILE A 410 -16.76 5.92 -20.26
N TYR A 411 -17.96 5.84 -20.85
CA TYR A 411 -18.54 4.61 -21.38
C TYR A 411 -17.52 3.75 -22.13
N GLY A 412 -17.53 2.45 -21.85
CA GLY A 412 -16.85 1.50 -22.72
C GLY A 412 -17.61 1.32 -24.04
N PHE A 413 -16.97 0.63 -24.98
CA PHE A 413 -17.62 0.14 -26.19
C PHE A 413 -18.79 -0.79 -25.81
N GLU A 414 -19.97 -0.59 -26.40
CA GLU A 414 -21.19 -1.34 -26.10
C GLU A 414 -21.62 -2.18 -27.32
N ILE A 415 -21.76 -3.49 -27.13
CA ILE A 415 -22.36 -4.42 -28.10
C ILE A 415 -23.51 -5.16 -27.41
N PHE A 416 -24.72 -4.94 -27.92
CA PHE A 416 -25.96 -5.58 -27.51
C PHE A 416 -26.63 -6.30 -28.68
N GLU A 417 -27.67 -7.10 -28.40
CA GLU A 417 -28.51 -7.76 -29.42
C GLU A 417 -29.31 -6.75 -30.26
N LYS A 418 -29.66 -5.61 -29.66
CA LYS A 418 -30.31 -4.46 -30.31
C LYS A 418 -29.53 -3.20 -29.96
N ASN A 419 -28.83 -2.62 -30.94
CA ASN A 419 -28.08 -1.38 -30.78
C ASN A 419 -28.85 -0.25 -31.48
N SER A 420 -29.02 0.88 -30.79
CA SER A 420 -29.76 2.04 -31.25
C SER A 420 -28.84 3.25 -31.48
N PHE A 421 -29.41 4.43 -31.72
CA PHE A 421 -28.69 5.69 -31.90
C PHE A 421 -27.68 5.97 -30.75
N GLU A 422 -28.07 5.67 -29.52
CA GLU A 422 -27.27 5.88 -28.32
C GLU A 422 -25.99 5.02 -28.34
N GLN A 423 -26.08 3.74 -28.72
CA GLN A 423 -24.91 2.87 -28.90
C GLN A 423 -24.03 3.36 -30.05
N LEU A 424 -24.60 3.82 -31.16
CA LEU A 424 -23.82 4.39 -32.27
C LEU A 424 -22.98 5.58 -31.79
N CYS A 425 -23.56 6.45 -30.96
CA CYS A 425 -22.87 7.59 -30.37
C CYS A 425 -21.77 7.18 -29.38
N ILE A 426 -22.04 6.23 -28.50
CA ILE A 426 -21.05 5.69 -27.53
C ILE A 426 -19.88 5.03 -28.26
N ASN A 427 -20.17 4.21 -29.28
CA ASN A 427 -19.16 3.49 -30.05
C ASN A 427 -18.35 4.44 -30.95
N TYR A 428 -18.98 5.47 -31.52
CA TYR A 428 -18.29 6.56 -32.23
C TYR A 428 -17.28 7.29 -31.33
N VAL A 429 -17.64 7.66 -30.10
CA VAL A 429 -16.68 8.33 -29.21
C VAL A 429 -15.56 7.38 -28.76
N ASN A 430 -15.82 6.09 -28.59
CA ASN A 430 -14.77 5.10 -28.36
C ASN A 430 -13.84 4.95 -29.57
N GLU A 431 -14.38 4.93 -30.80
CA GLU A 431 -13.61 4.93 -32.06
C GLU A 431 -12.68 6.16 -32.13
N LYS A 432 -13.19 7.34 -31.76
CA LYS A 432 -12.43 8.59 -31.67
C LYS A 432 -11.32 8.54 -30.62
N LEU A 433 -11.61 8.06 -29.41
CA LEU A 433 -10.58 7.90 -28.38
C LEU A 433 -9.49 6.89 -28.78
N GLN A 434 -9.87 5.83 -29.53
CA GLN A 434 -8.91 4.88 -30.09
C GLN A 434 -8.08 5.49 -31.22
N GLN A 435 -8.65 6.37 -32.05
CA GLN A 435 -7.92 7.16 -33.05
C GLN A 435 -6.84 8.03 -32.39
N ILE A 436 -7.18 8.75 -31.31
CA ILE A 436 -6.20 9.52 -30.51
C ILE A 436 -5.13 8.59 -29.94
N PHE A 437 -5.52 7.43 -29.38
CA PHE A 437 -4.57 6.48 -28.82
C PHE A 437 -3.53 6.06 -29.86
N ILE A 438 -3.97 5.71 -31.08
CA ILE A 438 -3.08 5.33 -32.19
C ILE A 438 -2.19 6.52 -32.60
N GLN A 439 -2.76 7.72 -32.74
CA GLN A 439 -1.98 8.90 -33.13
C GLN A 439 -0.93 9.30 -32.08
N LEU A 440 -1.29 9.40 -30.80
CA LEU A 440 -0.41 9.85 -29.71
C LEU A 440 0.51 8.75 -29.15
N THR A 441 0.27 7.48 -29.49
CA THR A 441 1.12 6.35 -29.07
C THR A 441 2.00 5.82 -30.19
N LEU A 442 1.43 5.59 -31.36
CA LEU A 442 2.07 4.87 -32.46
C LEU A 442 2.72 5.86 -33.43
N LYS A 443 1.93 6.79 -33.96
CA LYS A 443 2.40 7.71 -35.01
C LYS A 443 3.50 8.63 -34.48
N SER A 444 3.30 9.26 -33.32
CA SER A 444 4.30 10.09 -32.66
C SER A 444 5.58 9.34 -32.28
N GLU A 445 5.51 8.05 -31.99
CA GLU A 445 6.66 7.21 -31.63
C GLU A 445 7.50 6.86 -32.88
N GLN A 446 6.84 6.56 -33.99
CA GLN A 446 7.48 6.41 -35.31
C GLN A 446 8.09 7.74 -35.81
N GLU A 447 7.40 8.86 -35.62
CA GLU A 447 7.91 10.21 -35.92
C GLU A 447 9.13 10.57 -35.05
N GLU A 448 9.14 10.21 -33.76
CA GLU A 448 10.32 10.40 -32.90
C GLU A 448 11.51 9.55 -33.36
N TYR A 449 11.30 8.28 -33.72
CA TYR A 449 12.37 7.43 -34.21
C TYR A 449 12.97 7.94 -35.54
N ALA A 450 12.14 8.50 -36.42
CA ALA A 450 12.61 9.20 -37.61
C ALA A 450 13.38 10.50 -37.27
N ALA A 451 12.92 11.29 -36.30
CA ALA A 451 13.60 12.52 -35.88
C ALA A 451 14.95 12.26 -35.19
N GLU A 452 15.05 11.18 -34.42
CA GLU A 452 16.28 10.76 -33.71
C GLU A 452 17.25 9.95 -34.59
N GLN A 453 16.88 9.68 -35.86
CA GLN A 453 17.70 9.00 -36.88
C GLN A 453 18.19 7.61 -36.45
N ILE A 454 17.36 6.87 -35.72
CA ILE A 454 17.66 5.49 -35.29
C ILE A 454 17.19 4.47 -36.33
N GLU A 455 17.73 3.24 -36.29
CA GLU A 455 17.31 2.15 -37.17
C GLU A 455 16.10 1.42 -36.55
N TRP A 456 14.94 1.54 -37.20
CA TRP A 456 13.68 0.94 -36.73
C TRP A 456 12.85 0.44 -37.92
N THR A 457 11.98 -0.56 -37.68
CA THR A 457 11.11 -1.13 -38.70
C THR A 457 9.70 -0.53 -38.63
N PRO A 458 9.17 0.04 -39.73
CA PRO A 458 7.78 0.53 -39.79
C PRO A 458 6.74 -0.53 -39.43
N ILE A 459 6.14 -0.38 -38.25
CA ILE A 459 5.05 -1.22 -37.78
C ILE A 459 3.79 -0.80 -38.54
N LYS A 460 3.28 -1.68 -39.41
CA LYS A 460 1.98 -1.50 -40.06
C LYS A 460 0.88 -1.66 -39.01
N TYR A 461 0.09 -0.61 -38.82
CA TYR A 461 -1.11 -0.61 -38.00
C TYR A 461 -2.33 -0.24 -38.85
N PHE A 462 -3.53 -0.59 -38.36
CA PHE A 462 -4.79 -0.15 -38.96
C PHE A 462 -5.12 1.27 -38.45
N ASP A 463 -5.18 2.25 -39.36
CA ASP A 463 -5.69 3.58 -39.02
C ASP A 463 -7.22 3.57 -39.08
N ASN A 464 -7.85 3.60 -37.91
CA ASN A 464 -9.30 3.60 -37.77
C ASN A 464 -9.95 4.95 -38.15
N LYS A 465 -9.18 5.94 -38.62
CA LYS A 465 -9.69 7.16 -39.23
C LYS A 465 -10.75 6.89 -40.31
N ILE A 466 -10.62 5.81 -41.10
CA ILE A 466 -11.59 5.44 -42.13
C ILE A 466 -12.99 5.19 -41.54
N VAL A 467 -13.06 4.61 -40.33
CA VAL A 467 -14.32 4.35 -39.62
C VAL A 467 -14.85 5.62 -38.96
N CYS A 468 -13.97 6.48 -38.42
CA CYS A 468 -14.35 7.80 -37.92
C CYS A 468 -14.97 8.67 -39.03
N ASP A 469 -14.29 8.76 -40.18
CA ASP A 469 -14.70 9.55 -41.34
C ASP A 469 -16.01 9.01 -41.94
N LEU A 470 -16.21 7.68 -41.99
CA LEU A 470 -17.49 7.06 -42.36
C LEU A 470 -18.67 7.57 -41.49
N ILE A 471 -18.44 7.85 -40.22
CA ILE A 471 -19.48 8.27 -39.28
C ILE A 471 -19.66 9.80 -39.29
N GLU A 472 -18.58 10.59 -39.20
CA GLU A 472 -18.62 12.04 -38.94
C GLU A 472 -18.50 12.93 -40.19
N ALA A 473 -17.96 12.43 -41.31
CA ALA A 473 -17.52 13.30 -42.39
C ALA A 473 -18.67 14.11 -43.01
N ARG A 474 -18.37 15.35 -43.41
CA ARG A 474 -19.33 16.20 -44.13
C ARG A 474 -19.22 16.09 -45.65
N ARG A 475 -18.02 15.79 -46.17
CA ARG A 475 -17.73 15.60 -47.60
C ARG A 475 -16.61 14.56 -47.76
N PRO A 476 -16.89 13.35 -48.31
CA PRO A 476 -18.22 12.80 -48.59
C PRO A 476 -19.10 12.76 -47.33
N PRO A 477 -20.44 12.75 -47.45
CA PRO A 477 -21.34 12.75 -46.30
C PRO A 477 -21.25 11.39 -45.58
N GLY A 478 -20.92 11.40 -44.29
CA GLY A 478 -20.92 10.25 -43.40
C GLY A 478 -22.31 9.92 -42.83
N ILE A 479 -22.39 8.90 -41.99
CA ILE A 479 -23.66 8.35 -41.46
C ILE A 479 -24.48 9.43 -40.73
N PHE A 480 -23.87 10.26 -39.87
CA PHE A 480 -24.61 11.34 -39.20
C PHE A 480 -25.11 12.42 -40.18
N ALA A 481 -24.35 12.74 -41.23
CA ALA A 481 -24.79 13.69 -42.26
C ALA A 481 -25.99 13.14 -43.06
N ALA A 482 -25.92 11.88 -43.49
CA ALA A 482 -27.02 11.22 -44.20
C ALA A 482 -28.29 11.09 -43.33
N MET A 483 -28.13 10.90 -42.01
CA MET A 483 -29.23 10.89 -41.04
C MET A 483 -29.85 12.29 -40.88
N ASN A 484 -29.02 13.33 -40.73
CA ASN A 484 -29.47 14.72 -40.67
C ASN A 484 -30.25 15.14 -41.93
N ASP A 485 -29.79 14.74 -43.12
CA ASP A 485 -30.50 15.02 -44.38
C ASP A 485 -31.81 14.23 -44.50
N SER A 486 -31.92 13.05 -43.90
CA SER A 486 -33.16 12.25 -43.88
C SER A 486 -34.22 12.87 -42.99
N VAL A 487 -33.86 13.26 -41.77
CA VAL A 487 -34.71 14.07 -40.87
C VAL A 487 -35.17 15.36 -41.56
N ALA A 488 -34.29 15.99 -42.34
CA ALA A 488 -34.59 17.21 -43.07
C ALA A 488 -35.46 17.02 -44.32
N THR A 489 -35.55 15.81 -44.88
CA THR A 489 -36.37 15.55 -46.09
C THR A 489 -37.81 15.22 -45.72
N ALA A 490 -38.02 14.46 -44.64
CA ALA A 490 -39.32 13.91 -44.28
C ALA A 490 -40.23 14.85 -43.45
N HIS A 491 -39.64 15.90 -42.83
CA HIS A 491 -40.25 17.05 -42.12
C HIS A 491 -41.31 16.82 -41.01
N ALA A 492 -42.14 15.78 -41.07
CA ALA A 492 -43.25 15.51 -40.16
C ALA A 492 -43.43 14.03 -39.80
N ASP A 493 -43.12 13.08 -40.69
CA ASP A 493 -43.28 11.63 -40.43
C ASP A 493 -41.96 10.93 -40.10
N SER A 494 -41.90 10.36 -38.90
CA SER A 494 -40.80 9.55 -38.37
C SER A 494 -40.52 8.30 -39.21
N SER A 495 -41.58 7.61 -39.68
CA SER A 495 -41.46 6.38 -40.46
C SER A 495 -40.86 6.68 -41.83
N ALA A 496 -41.35 7.72 -42.52
CA ALA A 496 -40.75 8.21 -43.75
C ALA A 496 -39.28 8.67 -43.57
N ALA A 497 -38.93 9.28 -42.43
CA ALA A 497 -37.55 9.67 -42.14
C ALA A 497 -36.60 8.47 -42.06
N ASP A 498 -36.99 7.43 -41.32
CA ASP A 498 -36.20 6.20 -41.17
C ASP A 498 -36.11 5.41 -42.48
N GLN A 499 -37.19 5.36 -43.28
CA GLN A 499 -37.15 4.75 -44.62
C GLN A 499 -36.23 5.51 -45.58
N ALA A 500 -36.29 6.85 -45.58
CA ALA A 500 -35.41 7.68 -46.38
C ALA A 500 -33.93 7.55 -45.94
N PHE A 501 -33.68 7.35 -44.65
CA PHE A 501 -32.35 7.04 -44.14
C PHE A 501 -31.89 5.65 -44.60
N ALA A 502 -32.73 4.61 -44.47
CA ALA A 502 -32.43 3.25 -44.93
C ALA A 502 -32.07 3.19 -46.43
N GLN A 503 -32.75 3.99 -47.27
CA GLN A 503 -32.40 4.14 -48.69
C GLN A 503 -31.02 4.82 -48.88
N ARG A 504 -30.74 5.89 -48.14
CA ARG A 504 -29.44 6.60 -48.19
C ARG A 504 -28.27 5.78 -47.66
N LEU A 505 -28.50 4.77 -46.81
CA LEU A 505 -27.43 3.86 -46.37
C LEU A 505 -26.73 3.10 -47.52
N ASN A 506 -27.38 2.98 -48.68
CA ASN A 506 -26.75 2.41 -49.87
C ASN A 506 -25.56 3.24 -50.40
N LEU A 507 -25.46 4.54 -50.06
CA LEU A 507 -24.31 5.38 -50.37
C LEU A 507 -22.99 4.84 -49.77
N PHE A 508 -23.09 4.09 -48.67
CA PHE A 508 -21.94 3.53 -47.95
C PHE A 508 -21.59 2.09 -48.36
N ALA A 509 -22.35 1.47 -49.28
CA ALA A 509 -22.17 0.06 -49.63
C ALA A 509 -20.81 -0.27 -50.27
N SER A 510 -20.09 0.73 -50.78
CA SER A 510 -18.71 0.60 -51.30
C SER A 510 -17.63 0.65 -50.23
N ASN A 511 -17.94 1.04 -48.98
CA ASN A 511 -16.97 1.16 -47.91
C ASN A 511 -16.71 -0.22 -47.25
N PRO A 512 -15.45 -0.71 -47.19
CA PRO A 512 -15.13 -2.02 -46.61
C PRO A 512 -15.56 -2.21 -45.14
N HIS A 513 -15.73 -1.11 -44.40
CA HIS A 513 -16.13 -1.09 -42.98
C HIS A 513 -17.63 -0.90 -42.77
N PHE A 514 -18.43 -0.93 -43.83
CA PHE A 514 -19.88 -0.86 -43.79
C PHE A 514 -20.51 -2.11 -44.43
N ALA A 515 -21.64 -2.57 -43.90
CA ALA A 515 -22.49 -3.52 -44.60
C ALA A 515 -23.97 -3.20 -44.36
N ASN A 516 -24.72 -2.98 -45.44
CA ASN A 516 -26.16 -2.76 -45.35
C ASN A 516 -26.89 -4.10 -45.10
N ARG A 517 -27.94 -4.07 -44.29
CA ARG A 517 -28.90 -5.17 -44.10
C ARG A 517 -30.31 -4.57 -44.15
N GLN A 518 -31.33 -5.39 -44.39
CA GLN A 518 -32.69 -4.86 -44.49
C GLN A 518 -33.13 -4.28 -43.13
N ASN A 519 -33.43 -2.98 -43.09
CA ASN A 519 -33.75 -2.16 -41.91
C ASN A 519 -32.67 -2.15 -40.80
N LYS A 520 -31.43 -2.57 -41.07
CA LYS A 520 -30.31 -2.60 -40.11
C LYS A 520 -28.99 -2.33 -40.82
N PHE A 521 -27.98 -1.80 -40.15
CA PHE A 521 -26.65 -1.66 -40.75
C PHE A 521 -25.55 -2.12 -39.82
N VAL A 522 -24.45 -2.60 -40.40
CA VAL A 522 -23.27 -3.06 -39.67
C VAL A 522 -22.14 -2.09 -39.92
N ILE A 523 -21.50 -1.63 -38.84
CA ILE A 523 -20.21 -0.94 -38.89
C ILE A 523 -19.14 -1.87 -38.32
N LYS A 524 -18.03 -2.02 -39.04
CA LYS A 524 -16.85 -2.78 -38.60
C LYS A 524 -15.92 -1.86 -37.82
N HIS A 525 -16.19 -1.73 -36.53
CA HIS A 525 -15.41 -0.93 -35.58
C HIS A 525 -14.08 -1.60 -35.24
N TYR A 526 -13.13 -0.87 -34.63
CA TYR A 526 -11.88 -1.46 -34.12
C TYR A 526 -12.10 -2.62 -33.13
N ALA A 527 -13.25 -2.60 -32.44
CA ALA A 527 -13.67 -3.56 -31.43
C ALA A 527 -14.42 -4.79 -31.99
N GLY A 528 -14.88 -4.73 -33.24
CA GLY A 528 -15.70 -5.76 -33.89
C GLY A 528 -16.90 -5.21 -34.66
N ASP A 529 -17.65 -6.11 -35.29
CA ASP A 529 -18.82 -5.78 -36.11
C ASP A 529 -20.05 -5.51 -35.23
N VAL A 530 -20.61 -4.30 -35.29
CA VAL A 530 -21.82 -3.92 -34.52
C VAL A 530 -22.99 -3.68 -35.47
N THR A 531 -24.12 -4.35 -35.20
CA THR A 531 -25.37 -4.20 -35.97
C THR A 531 -26.30 -3.21 -35.27
N TYR A 532 -26.61 -2.11 -35.94
CA TYR A 532 -27.53 -1.06 -35.50
C TYR A 532 -28.91 -1.20 -36.16
N ASP A 533 -29.96 -0.92 -35.41
CA ASP A 533 -31.34 -0.88 -35.90
C ASP A 533 -31.67 0.51 -36.47
N VAL A 534 -32.36 0.57 -37.61
CA VAL A 534 -32.78 1.84 -38.23
C VAL A 534 -34.06 2.38 -37.60
N LEU A 535 -34.90 1.53 -37.02
CA LEU A 535 -36.20 1.94 -36.50
C LEU A 535 -36.07 2.91 -35.30
N GLY A 536 -36.65 4.10 -35.44
CA GLY A 536 -36.61 5.19 -34.45
C GLY A 536 -35.28 5.95 -34.40
N ILE A 537 -34.34 5.69 -35.32
CA ILE A 537 -33.00 6.31 -35.26
C ILE A 537 -33.06 7.81 -35.63
N SER A 538 -33.93 8.19 -36.56
CA SER A 538 -34.06 9.57 -37.05
C SER A 538 -34.64 10.50 -35.99
N ASP A 539 -35.65 10.06 -35.23
CA ASP A 539 -36.25 10.84 -34.15
C ASP A 539 -35.29 11.05 -32.98
N LYS A 540 -34.55 10.00 -32.61
CA LYS A 540 -33.51 10.07 -31.58
C LYS A 540 -32.37 11.02 -31.95
N ASN A 541 -32.05 11.14 -33.24
CA ASN A 541 -31.07 12.10 -33.72
C ASN A 541 -31.63 13.54 -33.80
N LYS A 542 -32.90 13.70 -34.22
CA LYS A 542 -33.59 14.99 -34.30
C LYS A 542 -33.54 15.74 -32.96
N ASP A 543 -33.81 15.04 -31.86
CA ASP A 543 -33.51 15.44 -30.48
C ASP A 543 -33.88 16.90 -30.12
N GLN A 544 -35.00 17.37 -30.67
CA GLN A 544 -35.39 18.77 -30.60
C GLN A 544 -36.66 18.90 -29.75
N LEU A 545 -36.56 19.66 -28.65
CA LEU A 545 -37.73 20.12 -27.91
C LEU A 545 -38.56 21.06 -28.81
N GLN A 546 -39.88 20.91 -28.82
CA GLN A 546 -40.76 21.81 -29.57
C GLN A 546 -40.58 23.25 -29.10
N LYS A 547 -40.67 24.22 -30.01
CA LYS A 547 -40.54 25.65 -29.68
C LYS A 547 -41.57 26.06 -28.64
N ASP A 548 -42.79 25.57 -28.81
CA ASP A 548 -43.97 25.83 -28.00
C ASP A 548 -43.72 25.46 -26.53
N LEU A 549 -43.06 24.32 -26.28
CA LEU A 549 -42.60 23.93 -24.93
C LEU A 549 -41.48 24.84 -24.39
N VAL A 550 -40.56 25.34 -25.22
CA VAL A 550 -39.53 26.31 -24.77
C VAL A 550 -40.18 27.64 -24.41
N GLU A 551 -41.13 28.12 -25.20
CA GLU A 551 -41.86 29.36 -24.96
C GLU A 551 -42.74 29.25 -23.70
N LEU A 552 -43.43 28.12 -23.50
CA LEU A 552 -44.14 27.80 -22.24
C LEU A 552 -43.19 27.85 -21.03
N MET A 553 -42.02 27.22 -21.11
CA MET A 553 -41.05 27.24 -20.02
C MET A 553 -40.42 28.63 -19.82
N GLY A 554 -40.59 29.56 -20.76
CA GLY A 554 -40.30 30.99 -20.58
C GLY A 554 -41.37 31.74 -19.77
N THR A 555 -42.63 31.29 -19.76
CA THR A 555 -43.74 31.95 -19.02
C THR A 555 -43.77 31.60 -17.53
N THR A 556 -43.10 30.52 -17.09
CA THR A 556 -43.06 30.10 -15.68
C THR A 556 -42.73 31.24 -14.72
N SER A 557 -43.39 31.28 -13.56
CA SER A 557 -43.01 32.18 -12.46
C SER A 557 -41.81 31.68 -11.65
N ASN A 558 -41.33 30.45 -11.90
CA ASN A 558 -40.19 29.86 -11.20
C ASN A 558 -38.85 30.33 -11.79
N ASN A 559 -38.09 31.11 -11.02
CA ASN A 559 -36.77 31.61 -11.42
C ASN A 559 -35.72 30.50 -11.64
N PHE A 560 -35.80 29.38 -10.92
CA PHE A 560 -34.90 28.24 -11.12
C PHE A 560 -35.17 27.56 -12.46
N VAL A 561 -36.44 27.30 -12.79
CA VAL A 561 -36.83 26.72 -14.09
C VAL A 561 -36.43 27.65 -15.24
N LYS A 562 -36.63 28.97 -15.09
CA LYS A 562 -36.11 30.00 -16.01
C LYS A 562 -34.59 30.02 -16.18
N THR A 563 -33.83 29.56 -15.17
CA THR A 563 -32.35 29.54 -15.22
C THR A 563 -31.82 28.28 -15.91
N ILE A 564 -32.49 27.13 -15.76
CA ILE A 564 -32.07 25.88 -16.42
C ILE A 564 -32.52 25.80 -17.89
N PHE A 565 -33.58 26.52 -18.28
CA PHE A 565 -33.96 26.67 -19.69
C PHE A 565 -33.28 27.89 -20.36
N PRO A 566 -32.90 27.81 -21.65
CA PRO A 566 -32.25 28.92 -22.33
C PRO A 566 -33.21 30.10 -22.55
N ALA A 567 -32.78 31.30 -22.18
CA ALA A 567 -33.63 32.50 -22.12
C ALA A 567 -34.15 33.03 -23.47
N GLU A 568 -33.52 32.69 -24.60
CA GLU A 568 -33.89 33.21 -25.92
C GLU A 568 -33.92 32.14 -27.01
N VAL A 569 -35.12 31.86 -27.55
CA VAL A 569 -35.27 31.21 -28.86
C VAL A 569 -35.07 32.26 -29.93
N ASN A 570 -33.86 32.33 -30.50
CA ASN A 570 -33.50 33.33 -31.50
C ASN A 570 -34.30 33.12 -32.81
N LYS A 571 -35.43 33.83 -32.94
CA LYS A 571 -36.45 33.61 -34.00
C LYS A 571 -35.94 33.91 -35.42
N ASP A 572 -34.92 34.76 -35.57
CA ASP A 572 -34.34 35.17 -36.86
C ASP A 572 -33.28 34.21 -37.43
N ASN A 573 -32.76 33.28 -36.63
CA ASN A 573 -31.67 32.41 -37.05
C ASN A 573 -32.16 31.27 -37.97
N LYS A 574 -32.13 31.51 -39.29
CA LYS A 574 -32.51 30.54 -40.33
C LYS A 574 -31.63 29.28 -40.42
N ARG A 575 -30.56 29.15 -39.61
CA ARG A 575 -29.75 27.92 -39.55
C ARG A 575 -30.53 26.83 -38.80
N ARG A 576 -30.50 25.60 -39.33
CA ARG A 576 -31.09 24.44 -38.65
C ARG A 576 -30.43 24.29 -37.26
N PRO A 577 -31.20 24.01 -36.19
CA PRO A 577 -30.63 23.70 -34.89
C PRO A 577 -29.77 22.42 -34.99
N PRO A 578 -28.68 22.31 -34.22
CA PRO A 578 -27.80 21.15 -34.27
C PRO A 578 -28.52 19.90 -33.74
N THR A 579 -28.44 18.81 -34.50
CA THR A 579 -28.97 17.50 -34.10
C THR A 579 -28.16 16.90 -32.95
N ALA A 580 -28.62 15.81 -32.35
CA ALA A 580 -27.82 15.08 -31.38
C ALA A 580 -26.48 14.65 -31.99
N GLY A 581 -26.46 14.14 -33.24
CA GLY A 581 -25.23 13.81 -33.95
C GLY A 581 -24.25 14.99 -34.04
N ASP A 582 -24.71 16.19 -34.43
CA ASP A 582 -23.85 17.39 -34.49
C ASP A 582 -23.29 17.79 -33.12
N LYS A 583 -24.12 17.78 -32.07
CA LYS A 583 -23.68 18.07 -30.68
C LYS A 583 -22.60 17.07 -30.23
N ILE A 584 -22.76 15.81 -30.59
CA ILE A 584 -21.87 14.70 -30.19
C ILE A 584 -20.54 14.80 -30.92
N ILE A 585 -20.55 15.02 -32.24
CA ILE A 585 -19.32 15.29 -33.03
C ILE A 585 -18.57 16.50 -32.44
N LYS A 586 -19.27 17.60 -32.12
CA LYS A 586 -18.66 18.78 -31.50
C LYS A 586 -18.00 18.42 -30.16
N SER A 587 -18.75 17.82 -29.24
CA SER A 587 -18.25 17.49 -27.90
C SER A 587 -17.08 16.49 -27.91
N ALA A 588 -17.10 15.52 -28.84
CA ALA A 588 -16.01 14.57 -29.04
C ALA A 588 -14.74 15.28 -29.54
N ASN A 589 -14.86 16.20 -30.50
CA ASN A 589 -13.72 16.95 -31.02
C ASN A 589 -13.14 17.95 -30.00
N GLU A 590 -13.98 18.57 -29.16
CA GLU A 590 -13.52 19.39 -28.02
C GLU A 590 -12.76 18.56 -26.98
N LEU A 591 -13.22 17.32 -26.70
CA LEU A 591 -12.49 16.36 -25.85
C LEU A 591 -11.16 15.94 -26.47
N VAL A 592 -11.13 15.65 -27.79
CA VAL A 592 -9.92 15.33 -28.55
C VAL A 592 -8.89 16.46 -28.42
N GLU A 593 -9.32 17.72 -28.60
CA GLU A 593 -8.46 18.90 -28.53
C GLU A 593 -7.93 19.17 -27.11
N LYS A 594 -8.73 18.91 -26.07
CA LYS A 594 -8.25 18.95 -24.68
C LYS A 594 -7.19 17.87 -24.43
N LEU A 595 -7.46 16.63 -24.84
CA LEU A 595 -6.55 15.50 -24.59
C LEU A 595 -5.21 15.65 -25.33
N SER A 596 -5.20 16.16 -26.57
CA SER A 596 -3.97 16.36 -27.35
C SER A 596 -3.02 17.41 -26.77
N LYS A 597 -3.53 18.34 -25.94
CA LYS A 597 -2.74 19.32 -25.17
C LYS A 597 -2.17 18.75 -23.85
N THR A 598 -2.36 17.45 -23.61
CA THR A 598 -1.90 16.74 -22.40
C THR A 598 -1.12 15.48 -22.75
N LYS A 599 -0.35 14.95 -21.80
CA LYS A 599 0.35 13.68 -21.90
C LYS A 599 -0.54 12.54 -21.39
N PRO A 600 -1.05 11.65 -22.26
CA PRO A 600 -2.02 10.65 -21.85
C PRO A 600 -1.38 9.41 -21.23
N SER A 601 -1.94 8.98 -20.11
CA SER A 601 -1.79 7.66 -19.50
C SER A 601 -3.06 6.84 -19.74
N TYR A 602 -2.96 5.51 -19.81
CA TYR A 602 -4.10 4.67 -20.18
C TYR A 602 -4.34 3.56 -19.15
N ILE A 603 -5.60 3.39 -18.77
CA ILE A 603 -6.06 2.27 -17.94
C ILE A 603 -7.14 1.49 -18.70
N ARG A 604 -6.89 0.20 -18.92
CA ARG A 604 -7.83 -0.73 -19.55
C ARG A 604 -8.40 -1.63 -18.47
N THR A 605 -9.69 -1.48 -18.18
CA THR A 605 -10.40 -2.24 -17.14
C THR A 605 -11.10 -3.45 -17.76
N ILE A 606 -11.06 -4.59 -17.08
CA ILE A 606 -11.59 -5.88 -17.52
C ILE A 606 -12.54 -6.43 -16.46
N LYS A 607 -13.71 -6.92 -16.89
CA LYS A 607 -14.69 -7.61 -16.06
C LYS A 607 -14.43 -9.14 -16.18
N PRO A 608 -14.08 -9.86 -15.11
CA PRO A 608 -13.69 -11.27 -15.23
C PRO A 608 -14.88 -12.22 -15.48
N ASN A 609 -16.09 -11.84 -15.07
CA ASN A 609 -17.30 -12.67 -15.20
C ASN A 609 -18.55 -11.78 -15.27
N GLN A 610 -19.67 -12.32 -15.78
CA GLN A 610 -20.97 -11.65 -15.74
C GLN A 610 -21.75 -11.94 -14.45
N THR A 611 -21.37 -12.98 -13.70
CA THR A 611 -22.02 -13.45 -12.45
C THR A 611 -21.84 -12.48 -11.27
N LYS A 612 -20.93 -11.49 -11.39
CA LYS A 612 -20.50 -10.55 -10.34
C LYS A 612 -19.89 -11.24 -9.11
N ARG A 613 -19.38 -12.47 -9.27
CA ARG A 613 -18.78 -13.26 -8.18
C ARG A 613 -17.28 -12.99 -8.06
N PRO A 614 -16.71 -12.94 -6.84
CA PRO A 614 -15.26 -12.93 -6.66
C PRO A 614 -14.65 -14.28 -7.07
N GLU A 615 -13.36 -14.27 -7.44
CA GLU A 615 -12.55 -15.44 -7.85
C GLU A 615 -13.00 -16.19 -9.13
N ASP A 616 -14.24 -15.99 -9.60
CA ASP A 616 -14.77 -16.50 -10.86
C ASP A 616 -14.14 -15.76 -12.08
N TYR A 617 -13.75 -16.50 -13.12
CA TYR A 617 -13.06 -15.98 -14.31
C TYR A 617 -13.53 -16.72 -15.57
N ASP A 618 -14.30 -16.03 -16.39
CA ASP A 618 -14.79 -16.53 -17.68
C ASP A 618 -13.73 -16.25 -18.76
N GLN A 619 -12.97 -17.30 -19.12
CA GLN A 619 -11.92 -17.22 -20.12
C GLN A 619 -12.42 -16.69 -21.47
N ALA A 620 -13.65 -17.02 -21.89
CA ALA A 620 -14.17 -16.62 -23.20
C ALA A 620 -14.58 -15.14 -23.20
N GLN A 621 -15.25 -14.67 -22.14
CA GLN A 621 -15.61 -13.25 -21.97
C GLN A 621 -14.37 -12.37 -21.80
N VAL A 622 -13.34 -12.82 -21.07
CA VAL A 622 -12.09 -12.04 -20.96
C VAL A 622 -11.29 -12.10 -22.26
N LEU A 623 -11.26 -13.22 -22.98
CA LEU A 623 -10.63 -13.29 -24.31
C LEU A 623 -11.29 -12.33 -25.31
N HIS A 624 -12.62 -12.19 -25.27
CA HIS A 624 -13.35 -11.18 -26.05
C HIS A 624 -12.91 -9.75 -25.69
N GLN A 625 -12.78 -9.45 -24.39
CA GLN A 625 -12.26 -8.16 -23.91
C GLN A 625 -10.80 -7.90 -24.31
N VAL A 626 -9.91 -8.89 -24.22
CA VAL A 626 -8.52 -8.80 -24.66
C VAL A 626 -8.43 -8.42 -26.15
N LYS A 627 -9.31 -9.00 -26.98
CA LYS A 627 -9.41 -8.71 -28.41
C LYS A 627 -9.91 -7.28 -28.66
N TYR A 628 -11.08 -6.90 -28.16
CA TYR A 628 -11.66 -5.59 -28.49
C TYR A 628 -10.92 -4.41 -27.84
N LEU A 629 -10.26 -4.60 -26.69
CA LEU A 629 -9.39 -3.59 -26.08
C LEU A 629 -8.04 -3.44 -26.82
N GLY A 630 -7.80 -4.25 -27.87
CA GLY A 630 -6.59 -4.23 -28.68
C GLY A 630 -5.33 -4.60 -27.92
N LEU A 631 -5.42 -5.40 -26.84
CA LEU A 631 -4.29 -5.62 -25.94
C LEU A 631 -3.12 -6.33 -26.62
N GLN A 632 -3.40 -7.30 -27.50
CA GLN A 632 -2.37 -7.97 -28.30
C GLN A 632 -1.60 -6.97 -29.18
N GLU A 633 -2.31 -6.05 -29.82
CA GLU A 633 -1.69 -5.05 -30.69
C GLU A 633 -0.88 -4.04 -29.87
N ASN A 634 -1.41 -3.58 -28.72
CA ASN A 634 -0.66 -2.76 -27.77
C ASN A 634 0.67 -3.42 -27.33
N VAL A 635 0.67 -4.73 -27.08
CA VAL A 635 1.88 -5.49 -26.74
C VAL A 635 2.84 -5.59 -27.93
N ARG A 636 2.34 -5.88 -29.14
CA ARG A 636 3.16 -5.94 -30.37
C ARG A 636 3.86 -4.61 -30.64
N ILE A 637 3.10 -3.52 -30.63
CA ILE A 637 3.59 -2.14 -30.79
C ILE A 637 4.74 -1.88 -29.81
N ARG A 638 4.50 -2.13 -28.52
CA ARG A 638 5.46 -1.84 -27.45
C ARG A 638 6.71 -2.72 -27.46
N ARG A 639 6.64 -3.92 -28.03
CA ARG A 639 7.80 -4.83 -28.15
C ARG A 639 8.59 -4.64 -29.45
N ALA A 640 7.95 -4.14 -30.51
CA ALA A 640 8.62 -3.80 -31.76
C ALA A 640 9.31 -2.42 -31.71
N GLY A 641 8.78 -1.49 -30.90
CA GLY A 641 9.49 -0.28 -30.48
C GLY A 641 10.57 -0.55 -29.42
N PHE A 642 11.17 0.53 -28.92
CA PHE A 642 12.17 0.48 -27.85
C PHE A 642 11.50 0.60 -26.47
N ALA A 643 11.69 -0.40 -25.60
CA ALA A 643 11.07 -0.48 -24.28
C ALA A 643 11.43 0.70 -23.34
N TYR A 644 12.58 1.33 -23.52
CA TYR A 644 13.00 2.49 -22.74
C TYR A 644 13.68 3.53 -23.64
N ARG A 645 13.29 4.80 -23.50
CA ARG A 645 13.87 5.96 -24.20
C ARG A 645 14.11 7.08 -23.20
N GLN A 646 15.27 7.72 -23.23
CA GLN A 646 15.57 8.84 -22.34
C GLN A 646 16.66 9.75 -22.92
N THR A 647 16.58 11.05 -22.62
CA THR A 647 17.63 12.02 -22.96
C THR A 647 18.94 11.70 -22.24
N PHE A 648 20.08 12.00 -22.87
CA PHE A 648 21.40 11.58 -22.38
C PHE A 648 21.69 12.05 -20.94
N ASP A 649 21.35 13.30 -20.62
CA ASP A 649 21.46 13.91 -19.29
C ASP A 649 20.81 13.05 -18.19
N LYS A 650 19.54 12.68 -18.37
CA LYS A 650 18.75 11.92 -17.38
C LYS A 650 19.16 10.46 -17.31
N PHE A 651 19.63 9.87 -18.43
CA PHE A 651 20.20 8.52 -18.39
C PHE A 651 21.48 8.51 -17.55
N VAL A 652 22.35 9.48 -17.76
CA VAL A 652 23.60 9.63 -17.00
C VAL A 652 23.28 9.91 -15.53
N GLU A 653 22.40 10.86 -15.21
CA GLU A 653 21.97 11.15 -13.82
C GLU A 653 21.48 9.88 -13.09
N ARG A 654 20.76 9.00 -13.79
CA ARG A 654 20.23 7.77 -13.18
C ARG A 654 21.27 6.65 -13.05
N PHE A 655 22.17 6.51 -14.01
CA PHE A 655 23.05 5.33 -14.16
C PHE A 655 24.57 5.59 -14.05
N TYR A 656 25.04 6.83 -13.83
CA TYR A 656 26.48 7.15 -13.73
C TYR A 656 27.27 6.27 -12.74
N LEU A 657 26.63 5.90 -11.63
CA LEU A 657 27.16 5.02 -10.59
C LEU A 657 27.54 3.60 -11.06
N LEU A 658 27.06 3.18 -12.24
CA LEU A 658 27.40 1.89 -12.85
C LEU A 658 28.77 1.90 -13.54
N SER A 659 29.27 3.07 -13.96
CA SER A 659 30.60 3.21 -14.55
C SER A 659 31.62 3.72 -13.53
N PRO A 660 32.74 3.01 -13.31
CA PRO A 660 33.86 3.50 -12.51
C PRO A 660 34.52 4.77 -13.06
N ALA A 661 34.30 5.11 -14.34
CA ALA A 661 34.80 6.34 -14.96
C ALA A 661 33.85 7.53 -14.72
N CYS A 662 32.53 7.28 -14.69
CA CYS A 662 31.52 8.32 -14.46
C CYS A 662 31.24 8.58 -12.97
N SER A 663 31.63 7.67 -12.07
CA SER A 663 31.45 7.83 -10.62
C SER A 663 32.65 7.42 -9.77
N TYR A 664 32.97 8.25 -8.79
CA TYR A 664 33.84 7.90 -7.66
C TYR A 664 33.09 8.04 -6.34
N ALA A 665 33.16 7.01 -5.48
CA ALA A 665 32.56 6.96 -4.14
C ALA A 665 31.03 7.22 -4.05
N GLY A 666 30.31 7.25 -5.17
CA GLY A 666 28.89 7.55 -5.27
C GLY A 666 28.58 8.98 -5.71
N ASP A 667 29.60 9.81 -5.92
CA ASP A 667 29.49 11.14 -6.54
C ASP A 667 29.67 11.02 -8.07
N TYR A 668 29.11 11.97 -8.83
CA TYR A 668 29.28 12.08 -10.27
C TYR A 668 30.58 12.82 -10.59
N THR A 669 31.44 12.22 -11.41
CA THR A 669 32.82 12.72 -11.66
C THR A 669 33.18 12.87 -13.13
N TRP A 670 32.25 12.62 -14.05
CA TRP A 670 32.49 12.77 -15.49
C TRP A 670 32.68 14.24 -15.88
N GLN A 671 33.51 14.48 -16.90
CA GLN A 671 33.86 15.82 -17.42
C GLN A 671 33.73 15.93 -18.95
N GLY A 672 33.35 14.85 -19.64
CA GLY A 672 33.08 14.86 -21.08
C GLY A 672 31.61 15.12 -21.40
N SER A 673 31.22 14.93 -22.66
CA SER A 673 29.81 15.04 -23.08
C SER A 673 28.93 13.98 -22.41
N GLU A 674 27.63 14.27 -22.30
CA GLU A 674 26.62 13.33 -21.79
C GLU A 674 26.54 12.10 -22.69
N LEU A 675 26.63 12.27 -24.01
CA LEU A 675 26.62 11.19 -25.00
C LEU A 675 27.79 10.22 -24.78
N ASP A 676 28.98 10.73 -24.46
CA ASP A 676 30.14 9.87 -24.17
C ASP A 676 30.03 9.19 -22.80
N ALA A 677 29.40 9.84 -21.80
CA ALA A 677 29.06 9.19 -20.54
C ALA A 677 28.07 8.03 -20.75
N VAL A 678 27.03 8.20 -21.59
CA VAL A 678 26.09 7.13 -21.95
C VAL A 678 26.84 5.95 -22.57
N LYS A 679 27.72 6.20 -23.56
CA LYS A 679 28.55 5.15 -24.19
C LYS A 679 29.40 4.40 -23.16
N GLU A 680 30.07 5.11 -22.25
CA GLU A 680 30.94 4.48 -21.25
C GLU A 680 30.14 3.73 -20.17
N ILE A 681 28.94 4.18 -19.80
CA ILE A 681 28.01 3.43 -18.91
C ILE A 681 27.56 2.12 -19.58
N LEU A 682 27.08 2.18 -20.82
CA LEU A 682 26.62 0.99 -21.56
C LEU A 682 27.75 -0.04 -21.74
N LYS A 683 28.96 0.43 -22.07
CA LYS A 683 30.17 -0.38 -22.16
C LYS A 683 30.60 -0.99 -20.81
N ALA A 684 30.59 -0.21 -19.72
CA ALA A 684 30.93 -0.70 -18.38
C ALA A 684 29.95 -1.77 -17.88
N THR A 685 28.67 -1.62 -18.22
CA THR A 685 27.60 -2.58 -17.89
C THR A 685 27.54 -3.82 -18.81
N ARG A 686 28.33 -3.84 -19.89
CA ARG A 686 28.46 -4.93 -20.87
C ARG A 686 27.15 -5.27 -21.61
N ILE A 687 26.34 -4.26 -21.91
CA ILE A 687 25.13 -4.45 -22.71
C ILE A 687 25.51 -4.64 -24.18
N PRO A 688 24.95 -5.66 -24.89
CA PRO A 688 25.19 -5.84 -26.33
C PRO A 688 24.68 -4.66 -27.16
N GLN A 689 25.38 -4.31 -28.24
CA GLN A 689 24.92 -3.25 -29.17
C GLN A 689 23.59 -3.58 -29.87
N THR A 690 23.15 -4.85 -29.88
CA THR A 690 21.82 -5.24 -30.39
C THR A 690 20.67 -4.82 -29.47
N GLU A 691 20.97 -4.50 -28.20
CA GLU A 691 19.99 -4.17 -27.16
C GLU A 691 19.80 -2.66 -26.93
N TYR A 692 20.60 -1.82 -27.59
CA TYR A 692 20.44 -0.36 -27.50
C TYR A 692 20.78 0.33 -28.81
N GLN A 693 20.19 1.51 -29.03
CA GLN A 693 20.60 2.45 -30.06
C GLN A 693 20.76 3.85 -29.45
N ILE A 694 21.58 4.67 -30.09
CA ILE A 694 21.88 6.05 -29.68
C ILE A 694 21.37 6.94 -30.81
N GLY A 695 20.35 7.76 -30.52
CA GLY A 695 19.83 8.76 -31.43
C GLY A 695 20.62 10.05 -31.39
N THR A 696 20.01 11.14 -31.86
CA THR A 696 20.63 12.48 -31.85
C THR A 696 20.62 13.13 -30.47
N THR A 697 19.59 12.88 -29.64
CA THR A 697 19.46 13.46 -28.29
C THR A 697 19.15 12.43 -27.19
N LYS A 698 18.74 11.21 -27.57
CA LYS A 698 18.27 10.17 -26.65
C LYS A 698 18.97 8.83 -26.83
N VAL A 699 19.03 8.07 -25.74
CA VAL A 699 19.37 6.64 -25.75
C VAL A 699 18.09 5.81 -25.74
N PHE A 700 18.08 4.78 -26.57
CA PHE A 700 16.97 3.85 -26.74
C PHE A 700 17.45 2.45 -26.35
N ILE A 701 16.72 1.75 -25.48
CA ILE A 701 16.98 0.37 -25.07
C ILE A 701 15.83 -0.49 -25.58
N LYS A 702 16.18 -1.57 -26.27
CA LYS A 702 15.26 -2.43 -27.01
C LYS A 702 14.42 -3.28 -26.06
N THR A 703 15.07 -4.09 -25.23
CA THR A 703 14.38 -5.04 -24.35
C THR A 703 14.12 -4.50 -22.93
N PRO A 704 12.94 -4.79 -22.34
CA PRO A 704 12.67 -4.48 -20.94
C PRO A 704 13.63 -5.21 -19.97
N GLU A 705 14.09 -6.42 -20.32
CA GLU A 705 15.06 -7.19 -19.53
C GLU A 705 16.38 -6.43 -19.33
N THR A 706 16.84 -5.69 -20.35
CA THR A 706 18.08 -4.92 -20.31
C THR A 706 17.98 -3.72 -19.36
N ILE A 707 16.86 -2.99 -19.36
CA ILE A 707 16.63 -1.89 -18.40
C ILE A 707 16.42 -2.43 -16.97
N PHE A 708 15.76 -3.57 -16.77
CA PHE A 708 15.71 -4.23 -15.48
C PHE A 708 17.10 -4.71 -15.02
N ALA A 709 17.98 -5.16 -15.93
CA ALA A 709 19.36 -5.51 -15.60
C ALA A 709 20.15 -4.29 -15.10
N LEU A 710 20.04 -3.14 -15.76
CA LEU A 710 20.65 -1.86 -15.34
C LEU A 710 20.22 -1.45 -13.93
N GLU A 711 18.91 -1.46 -13.64
CA GLU A 711 18.38 -1.12 -12.31
C GLU A 711 18.84 -2.13 -11.26
N ASN A 712 18.82 -3.44 -11.57
CA ASN A 712 19.34 -4.46 -10.65
C ASN A 712 20.85 -4.30 -10.37
N MET A 713 21.66 -3.84 -11.33
CA MET A 713 23.08 -3.51 -11.07
C MET A 713 23.21 -2.29 -10.15
N ARG A 714 22.34 -1.29 -10.34
CA ARG A 714 22.31 -0.04 -9.55
C ARG A 714 21.89 -0.30 -8.11
N ASP A 715 20.88 -1.13 -7.88
CA ASP A 715 20.48 -1.57 -6.54
C ASP A 715 21.58 -2.39 -5.85
N LYS A 716 22.24 -3.30 -6.58
CA LYS A 716 23.39 -4.06 -6.07
C LYS A 716 24.54 -3.14 -5.63
N TYR A 717 24.79 -2.03 -6.32
CA TYR A 717 25.78 -1.04 -5.90
C TYR A 717 25.42 -0.44 -4.53
N TRP A 718 24.17 0.05 -4.37
CA TRP A 718 23.71 0.63 -3.11
C TRP A 718 23.68 -0.38 -1.95
N HIS A 719 23.26 -1.62 -2.21
CA HIS A 719 23.31 -2.71 -1.23
C HIS A 719 24.74 -2.99 -0.76
N ASN A 720 25.72 -3.00 -1.67
CA ASN A 720 27.13 -3.18 -1.33
C ASN A 720 27.68 -2.01 -0.49
N MET A 721 27.32 -0.77 -0.80
CA MET A 721 27.71 0.40 0.02
C MET A 721 27.05 0.39 1.40
N ALA A 722 25.76 0.06 1.48
CA ALA A 722 25.05 -0.11 2.74
C ALA A 722 25.70 -1.20 3.61
N ALA A 723 26.04 -2.36 3.03
CA ALA A 723 26.73 -3.44 3.73
C ALA A 723 28.11 -3.04 4.26
N ARG A 724 28.90 -2.26 3.50
CA ARG A 724 30.19 -1.69 3.95
C ARG A 724 30.00 -0.77 5.18
N ILE A 725 29.04 0.15 5.12
CA ILE A 725 28.71 1.08 6.22
C ILE A 725 28.21 0.31 7.46
N GLN A 726 27.29 -0.64 7.28
CA GLN A 726 26.78 -1.48 8.37
C GLN A 726 27.90 -2.30 9.02
N ARG A 727 28.81 -2.89 8.24
CA ARG A 727 29.97 -3.65 8.74
C ARG A 727 30.89 -2.75 9.56
N ALA A 728 31.19 -1.53 9.10
CA ALA A 728 31.98 -0.56 9.84
C ALA A 728 31.30 -0.12 11.15
N PHE A 729 29.99 0.14 11.13
CA PHE A 729 29.20 0.50 12.30
C PHE A 729 29.17 -0.63 13.34
N ARG A 730 28.82 -1.87 12.94
CA ARG A 730 28.83 -3.06 13.80
C ARG A 730 30.22 -3.28 14.43
N ARG A 731 31.31 -3.12 13.67
CA ARG A 731 32.70 -3.19 14.18
C ARG A 731 32.99 -2.10 15.22
N ARG A 732 32.51 -0.86 15.03
CA ARG A 732 32.67 0.22 16.01
C ARG A 732 31.84 -0.02 17.28
N LEU A 733 30.65 -0.58 17.16
CA LEU A 733 29.81 -0.96 18.30
C LEU A 733 30.48 -2.08 19.12
N GLN A 734 30.99 -3.13 18.47
CA GLN A 734 31.72 -4.20 19.15
C GLN A 734 32.95 -3.67 19.91
N ARG A 735 33.77 -2.81 19.28
CA ARG A 735 34.91 -2.17 19.96
C ARG A 735 34.51 -1.40 21.22
N LYS A 736 33.34 -0.74 21.24
CA LYS A 736 32.81 -0.07 22.45
C LYS A 736 32.44 -1.10 23.53
N ILE A 737 31.76 -2.19 23.17
CA ILE A 737 31.39 -3.26 24.09
C ILE A 737 32.66 -3.89 24.70
N ASP A 738 33.65 -4.24 23.89
CA ASP A 738 34.92 -4.83 24.33
C ASP A 738 35.66 -3.89 25.32
N ALA A 739 35.66 -2.58 25.06
CA ALA A 739 36.26 -1.58 25.95
C ALA A 739 35.53 -1.50 27.30
N ILE A 740 34.19 -1.48 27.28
CA ILE A 740 33.37 -1.50 28.52
C ILE A 740 33.64 -2.77 29.31
N THR A 741 33.69 -3.94 28.67
CA THR A 741 33.97 -5.23 29.32
C THR A 741 35.36 -5.25 29.97
N LYS A 742 36.39 -4.68 29.31
CA LYS A 742 37.73 -4.53 29.90
C LYS A 742 37.72 -3.65 31.16
N ILE A 743 37.01 -2.51 31.13
CA ILE A 743 36.89 -1.61 32.27
C ILE A 743 36.14 -2.29 33.43
N GLN A 744 35.01 -2.93 33.14
CA GLN A 744 34.23 -3.67 34.15
C GLN A 744 35.04 -4.79 34.82
N ARG A 745 35.87 -5.51 34.04
CA ARG A 745 36.78 -6.53 34.59
C ARG A 745 37.81 -5.93 35.55
N ALA A 746 38.49 -4.86 35.14
CA ALA A 746 39.47 -4.18 35.99
C ALA A 746 38.85 -3.65 37.30
N ILE A 747 37.64 -3.09 37.24
CA ILE A 747 36.93 -2.61 38.45
C ILE A 747 36.52 -3.78 39.37
N LYS A 748 36.08 -4.92 38.82
CA LYS A 748 35.77 -6.12 39.61
C LYS A 748 37.02 -6.69 40.29
N GLU A 749 38.13 -6.78 39.58
CA GLU A 749 39.42 -7.24 40.12
C GLU A 749 39.91 -6.30 41.24
N TYR A 750 39.76 -4.98 41.08
CA TYR A 750 40.10 -3.99 42.12
C TYR A 750 39.18 -4.06 43.35
N ARG A 751 37.85 -4.17 43.18
CA ARG A 751 36.88 -4.15 44.30
C ARG A 751 36.82 -5.44 45.11
N HIS A 752 36.94 -6.61 44.47
CA HIS A 752 36.71 -7.89 45.15
C HIS A 752 38.00 -8.52 45.70
N GLY A 753 39.17 -7.99 45.35
CA GLY A 753 40.47 -8.42 45.86
C GLY A 753 40.77 -9.90 45.59
N ASN A 754 41.59 -10.51 46.44
CA ASN A 754 42.12 -11.87 46.20
C ASN A 754 41.13 -13.02 46.46
N LYS A 755 39.84 -12.73 46.70
CA LYS A 755 38.82 -13.71 47.14
C LYS A 755 38.68 -14.92 46.19
N PHE A 756 38.78 -14.69 44.89
CA PHE A 756 38.68 -15.74 43.88
C PHE A 756 39.95 -16.62 43.75
N GLU A 757 41.10 -16.17 44.26
CA GLU A 757 42.34 -16.96 44.33
C GLU A 757 42.46 -17.68 45.66
N GLN A 758 42.04 -17.05 46.76
CA GLN A 758 41.81 -17.73 48.03
C GLN A 758 40.85 -18.93 47.85
N LEU A 759 39.81 -18.77 47.03
CA LEU A 759 38.88 -19.87 46.69
C LEU A 759 39.55 -20.98 45.85
N ARG A 760 40.46 -20.63 44.92
CA ARG A 760 41.29 -21.59 44.16
C ARG A 760 42.20 -22.39 45.07
N ASP A 761 42.86 -21.70 46.00
CA ASP A 761 43.85 -22.30 46.87
C ASP A 761 43.16 -23.19 47.92
N TYR A 762 42.03 -22.76 48.49
CA TYR A 762 41.12 -23.59 49.27
C TYR A 762 40.63 -24.84 48.49
N GLY A 763 40.25 -24.66 47.22
CA GLY A 763 39.84 -25.75 46.34
C GLY A 763 40.93 -26.80 46.07
N THR A 764 42.20 -26.40 46.14
CA THR A 764 43.33 -27.31 45.98
C THR A 764 43.70 -27.97 47.31
N ALA A 765 43.89 -27.16 48.35
CA ALA A 765 44.44 -27.57 49.64
C ALA A 765 43.41 -28.27 50.53
N ASN A 766 42.20 -27.71 50.67
CA ASN A 766 41.18 -28.21 51.59
C ASN A 766 40.25 -29.22 50.92
N VAL A 767 39.85 -28.95 49.67
CA VAL A 767 38.83 -29.74 48.94
C VAL A 767 39.45 -30.97 48.27
N LEU A 768 40.53 -30.81 47.48
CA LEU A 768 41.23 -31.96 46.86
C LEU A 768 42.35 -32.56 47.73
N ARG A 769 42.79 -31.86 48.79
CA ARG A 769 43.87 -32.29 49.72
C ARG A 769 45.16 -32.71 49.02
N TYR A 770 45.51 -32.04 47.92
CA TYR A 770 46.66 -32.37 47.08
C TYR A 770 46.72 -33.85 46.61
N ARG A 771 45.56 -34.48 46.35
CA ARG A 771 45.48 -35.89 45.88
C ARG A 771 45.31 -36.08 44.36
N LYS A 772 45.15 -34.99 43.57
CA LYS A 772 45.01 -35.05 42.10
C LYS A 772 46.04 -34.17 41.40
N GLU A 773 46.69 -34.71 40.36
CA GLU A 773 47.71 -34.00 39.57
C GLU A 773 47.22 -32.66 39.03
N ARG A 774 48.14 -31.70 38.94
CA ARG A 774 47.89 -30.34 38.45
C ARG A 774 48.19 -30.24 36.96
N ARG A 775 47.25 -29.69 36.19
CA ARG A 775 47.51 -29.29 34.78
C ARG A 775 48.37 -28.03 34.72
N SER A 776 49.22 -27.91 33.69
CA SER A 776 49.98 -26.69 33.41
C SER A 776 49.13 -25.41 33.40
N MET A 777 47.91 -25.47 32.82
CA MET A 777 46.98 -24.34 32.78
C MET A 777 46.31 -24.03 34.13
N SER A 778 46.31 -24.98 35.08
CA SER A 778 45.82 -24.77 36.45
C SER A 778 46.84 -24.09 37.36
N LEU A 779 48.10 -23.98 36.92
CA LEU A 779 49.23 -23.39 37.65
C LEU A 779 49.54 -21.95 37.19
N LEU A 780 48.71 -21.35 36.33
CA LEU A 780 48.88 -19.96 35.91
C LEU A 780 48.42 -19.01 37.03
N GLY A 781 49.25 -18.02 37.40
CA GLY A 781 48.92 -17.04 38.46
C GLY A 781 47.69 -16.17 38.18
N TYR A 782 47.30 -16.03 36.91
CA TYR A 782 46.05 -15.36 36.54
C TYR A 782 44.81 -16.24 36.70
N ARG A 783 44.97 -17.53 37.01
CA ARG A 783 43.81 -18.40 37.23
C ARG A 783 43.21 -18.08 38.60
N SER A 784 41.98 -17.59 38.58
CA SER A 784 41.11 -17.41 39.73
C SER A 784 39.82 -18.20 39.50
N PHE A 785 39.13 -18.57 40.58
CA PHE A 785 37.84 -19.26 40.52
C PHE A 785 36.73 -18.20 40.44
N MET A 786 36.30 -17.87 39.22
CA MET A 786 35.35 -16.78 38.95
C MET A 786 33.89 -17.23 38.98
N GLY A 787 33.62 -18.53 38.89
CA GLY A 787 32.27 -19.09 38.86
C GLY A 787 31.57 -18.93 37.50
N ASP A 788 30.85 -17.82 37.31
CA ASP A 788 29.95 -17.60 36.17
C ASP A 788 30.70 -17.17 34.88
N TYR A 789 31.35 -18.13 34.19
CA TYR A 789 32.14 -17.85 32.98
C TYR A 789 31.31 -17.58 31.72
N LEU A 790 30.05 -18.04 31.65
CA LEU A 790 29.12 -17.70 30.56
C LEU A 790 28.41 -16.35 30.79
N VAL A 791 28.62 -15.73 31.96
CA VAL A 791 28.00 -14.47 32.40
C VAL A 791 26.47 -14.58 32.36
N CYS A 792 25.94 -15.66 32.92
CA CYS A 792 24.52 -15.98 33.02
C CYS A 792 23.73 -14.93 33.80
N ASN A 793 24.37 -14.22 34.72
CA ASN A 793 23.75 -13.14 35.49
C ASN A 793 23.91 -11.74 34.84
N GLY A 794 24.35 -11.68 33.58
CA GLY A 794 24.38 -10.44 32.79
C GLY A 794 23.02 -10.08 32.17
N VAL A 795 22.91 -8.88 31.58
CA VAL A 795 21.65 -8.42 30.95
C VAL A 795 21.55 -8.78 29.46
N LYS A 796 22.68 -8.77 28.73
CA LYS A 796 22.74 -8.97 27.26
C LYS A 796 23.92 -9.87 26.84
N THR A 797 24.06 -11.02 27.48
CA THR A 797 25.14 -12.00 27.25
C THR A 797 24.59 -13.34 26.75
N LYS A 798 25.44 -14.18 26.16
CA LYS A 798 25.02 -15.51 25.69
C LYS A 798 24.51 -16.39 26.84
N GLY A 799 25.18 -16.40 27.99
CA GLY A 799 24.71 -17.12 29.18
C GLY A 799 23.36 -16.63 29.68
N ALA A 800 23.12 -15.30 29.69
CA ALA A 800 21.83 -14.74 30.11
C ALA A 800 20.69 -14.94 29.10
N PHE A 801 21.02 -15.16 27.83
CA PHE A 801 20.05 -15.63 26.84
C PHE A 801 19.66 -17.10 27.12
N ILE A 802 20.65 -17.99 27.26
CA ILE A 802 20.43 -19.41 27.58
C ILE A 802 19.60 -19.52 28.87
N LYS A 803 20.05 -18.88 29.96
CA LYS A 803 19.38 -18.84 31.28
C LYS A 803 17.90 -18.46 31.18
N ARG A 804 17.56 -17.43 30.40
CA ARG A 804 16.17 -16.98 30.18
C ARG A 804 15.38 -17.96 29.33
N GLN A 805 15.96 -18.50 28.27
CA GLN A 805 15.30 -19.46 27.40
C GLN A 805 14.95 -20.78 28.13
N VAL A 806 15.80 -21.22 29.06
CA VAL A 806 15.55 -22.41 29.89
C VAL A 806 14.78 -22.13 31.19
N GLY A 807 14.35 -20.88 31.43
CA GLY A 807 13.51 -20.54 32.60
C GLY A 807 14.19 -20.45 33.97
N ILE A 808 15.52 -20.52 34.06
CA ILE A 808 16.24 -20.46 35.35
C ILE A 808 16.21 -19.01 35.89
N LYS A 809 15.52 -18.79 37.01
CA LYS A 809 15.41 -17.46 37.66
C LYS A 809 16.59 -17.17 38.61
N GLU A 810 17.01 -18.16 39.39
CA GLU A 810 18.07 -18.06 40.42
C GLU A 810 19.41 -17.50 39.92
N PRO A 811 20.22 -16.84 40.78
CA PRO A 811 21.58 -16.45 40.44
C PRO A 811 22.47 -17.68 40.21
N VAL A 812 23.18 -17.71 39.08
CA VAL A 812 24.09 -18.80 38.72
C VAL A 812 25.47 -18.55 39.35
N LEU A 813 25.94 -19.48 40.16
CA LEU A 813 27.21 -19.39 40.90
C LEU A 813 28.40 -19.86 40.06
N PHE A 814 28.22 -20.96 39.31
CA PHE A 814 29.21 -21.47 38.38
C PHE A 814 28.55 -21.79 37.04
N SER A 815 29.18 -21.41 35.93
CA SER A 815 28.69 -21.75 34.59
C SER A 815 29.85 -22.04 33.64
N LEU A 816 29.78 -23.15 32.90
CA LEU A 816 30.78 -23.53 31.90
C LEU A 816 30.19 -24.48 30.86
N GLY A 817 30.72 -24.46 29.63
CA GLY A 817 30.56 -25.56 28.70
C GLY A 817 31.48 -26.73 29.06
N GLY A 818 31.00 -27.96 28.88
CA GLY A 818 31.79 -29.18 29.06
C GLY A 818 31.16 -30.35 28.31
N GLU A 819 31.50 -31.57 28.71
CA GLU A 819 31.00 -32.79 28.06
C GLU A 819 30.41 -33.75 29.10
N MET A 820 29.42 -34.55 28.69
CA MET A 820 28.85 -35.64 29.47
C MET A 820 28.98 -36.93 28.66
N LEU A 821 29.39 -38.02 29.31
CA LEU A 821 29.45 -39.32 28.65
C LEU A 821 28.04 -39.91 28.57
N PHE A 822 27.57 -40.20 27.36
CA PHE A 822 26.26 -40.76 27.11
C PHE A 822 26.39 -42.14 26.45
N THR A 823 25.58 -43.10 26.90
CA THR A 823 25.53 -44.47 26.35
C THR A 823 24.10 -44.86 26.00
N LYS A 824 23.82 -45.03 24.71
CA LYS A 824 22.60 -45.73 24.27
C LYS A 824 22.79 -47.24 24.39
N PHE A 825 21.69 -47.97 24.52
CA PHE A 825 21.71 -49.44 24.44
C PHE A 825 22.30 -49.88 23.09
N GLY A 826 23.12 -50.94 23.09
CA GLY A 826 23.77 -51.46 21.88
C GLY A 826 24.85 -50.57 21.23
N ARG A 827 25.21 -49.40 21.79
CA ARG A 827 26.20 -48.48 21.17
C ARG A 827 27.33 -48.09 22.11
N SER A 828 28.50 -47.84 21.52
CA SER A 828 29.68 -47.28 22.20
C SER A 828 29.35 -45.95 22.89
N ALA A 829 30.07 -45.65 23.98
CA ALA A 829 29.89 -44.42 24.73
C ALA A 829 30.38 -43.19 23.95
N VAL A 830 29.54 -42.16 23.83
CA VAL A 830 29.84 -40.93 23.10
C VAL A 830 29.86 -39.75 24.06
N ARG A 831 30.82 -38.82 23.88
CA ARG A 831 30.84 -37.56 24.63
C ARG A 831 29.89 -36.56 23.97
N LEU A 832 28.89 -36.07 24.69
CA LEU A 832 27.98 -35.04 24.21
C LEU A 832 28.33 -33.70 24.87
N LYS A 833 28.39 -32.63 24.09
CA LYS A 833 28.62 -31.27 24.60
C LYS A 833 27.41 -30.79 25.38
N LYS A 834 27.63 -30.32 26.61
CA LYS A 834 26.60 -29.80 27.52
C LYS A 834 27.03 -28.46 28.10
N THR A 835 26.06 -27.69 28.58
CA THR A 835 26.30 -26.49 29.39
C THR A 835 25.91 -26.77 30.83
N PHE A 836 26.84 -26.62 31.76
CA PHE A 836 26.59 -26.78 33.19
C PHE A 836 26.30 -25.42 33.81
N MET A 837 25.22 -25.32 34.59
CA MET A 837 24.90 -24.14 35.41
C MET A 837 24.58 -24.58 36.84
N LEU A 838 25.35 -24.12 37.81
CA LEU A 838 25.15 -24.39 39.24
C LEU A 838 24.52 -23.16 39.90
N THR A 839 23.38 -23.34 40.57
CA THR A 839 22.76 -22.35 41.47
C THR A 839 22.97 -22.75 42.93
N MET A 840 22.31 -22.08 43.88
CA MET A 840 22.34 -22.51 45.29
C MET A 840 21.57 -23.81 45.51
N GLN A 841 20.54 -24.08 44.71
CA GLN A 841 19.65 -25.23 44.89
C GLN A 841 19.98 -26.39 43.95
N ASN A 842 20.30 -26.09 42.68
CA ASN A 842 20.33 -27.09 41.62
C ASN A 842 21.59 -26.96 40.72
N LEU A 843 22.09 -28.10 40.25
CA LEU A 843 23.00 -28.20 39.11
C LEU A 843 22.20 -28.59 37.87
N TYR A 844 22.14 -27.69 36.90
CA TYR A 844 21.46 -27.89 35.62
C TYR A 844 22.44 -28.36 34.54
N ILE A 845 22.04 -29.38 33.78
CA ILE A 845 22.70 -29.84 32.56
C ILE A 845 21.82 -29.43 31.38
N ILE A 846 22.34 -28.54 30.54
CA ILE A 846 21.61 -27.91 29.42
C ILE A 846 22.18 -28.40 28.08
N THR A 847 21.28 -28.77 27.17
CA THR A 847 21.60 -29.21 25.80
C THR A 847 21.20 -28.13 24.79
N ALA A 848 21.91 -28.07 23.67
CA ALA A 848 21.59 -27.21 22.53
C ALA A 848 21.09 -28.08 21.37
N ASN A 849 19.87 -27.84 20.92
CA ASN A 849 19.22 -28.54 19.80
C ASN A 849 19.14 -27.57 18.60
N ASN A 850 19.13 -28.10 17.37
CA ASN A 850 18.97 -27.28 16.16
C ASN A 850 17.59 -27.58 15.57
N VAL A 851 16.70 -26.60 15.53
CA VAL A 851 15.30 -26.72 15.07
C VAL A 851 15.03 -25.58 14.09
N ASN A 852 14.53 -25.88 12.89
CA ASN A 852 14.26 -24.88 11.84
C ASN A 852 15.45 -23.94 11.56
N ASN A 853 16.66 -24.52 11.51
CA ASN A 853 17.94 -23.81 11.34
C ASN A 853 18.27 -22.78 12.45
N GLN A 854 17.63 -22.89 13.62
CA GLN A 854 17.90 -22.08 14.80
C GLN A 854 18.30 -22.94 16.01
N VAL A 855 19.31 -22.49 16.77
CA VAL A 855 19.77 -23.18 17.97
C VAL A 855 18.87 -22.85 19.16
N THR A 856 18.14 -23.83 19.66
CA THR A 856 17.34 -23.76 20.89
C THR A 856 18.08 -24.43 22.05
N TYR A 857 17.84 -23.95 23.28
CA TYR A 857 18.44 -24.51 24.49
C TYR A 857 17.35 -25.09 25.39
N GLY A 858 17.59 -26.28 25.93
CA GLY A 858 16.68 -26.98 26.84
C GLY A 858 17.41 -27.63 28.01
N ILE A 859 16.75 -27.72 29.16
CA ILE A 859 17.25 -28.48 30.31
C ILE A 859 17.09 -29.97 30.01
N GLU A 860 18.18 -30.73 30.16
CA GLU A 860 18.17 -32.18 30.02
C GLU A 860 18.10 -32.86 31.40
N PHE A 861 18.84 -32.33 32.38
CA PHE A 861 18.79 -32.79 33.77
C PHE A 861 18.84 -31.62 34.76
N THR A 862 18.03 -31.71 35.81
CA THR A 862 18.07 -30.84 37.00
C THR A 862 18.45 -31.71 38.19
N ILE A 863 19.59 -31.43 38.81
CA ILE A 863 20.13 -32.23 39.92
C ILE A 863 20.11 -31.37 41.18
N PRO A 864 19.26 -31.65 42.19
CA PRO A 864 19.31 -30.96 43.48
C PRO A 864 20.68 -31.13 44.13
N VAL A 865 21.32 -30.03 44.56
CA VAL A 865 22.67 -30.08 45.13
C VAL A 865 22.70 -30.87 46.45
N GLY A 866 21.57 -30.91 47.17
CA GLY A 866 21.39 -31.76 48.34
C GLY A 866 21.32 -33.27 48.05
N SER A 867 20.94 -33.69 46.83
CA SER A 867 20.88 -35.13 46.48
C SER A 867 22.21 -35.70 46.01
N ILE A 868 23.27 -34.88 45.95
CA ILE A 868 24.62 -35.31 45.56
C ILE A 868 25.36 -35.79 46.82
N LYS A 869 25.54 -37.11 46.93
CA LYS A 869 26.18 -37.77 48.07
C LYS A 869 27.70 -37.68 48.02
N SER A 870 28.26 -37.96 46.84
CA SER A 870 29.70 -37.87 46.61
C SER A 870 30.04 -37.42 45.20
N VAL A 871 31.26 -36.93 45.03
CA VAL A 871 31.91 -36.75 43.73
C VAL A 871 33.18 -37.59 43.72
N SER A 872 33.35 -38.41 42.69
CA SER A 872 34.53 -39.26 42.54
C SER A 872 35.40 -38.82 41.37
N LEU A 873 36.71 -38.75 41.59
CA LEU A 873 37.73 -38.42 40.59
C LEU A 873 38.86 -39.44 40.63
N THR A 874 39.59 -39.54 39.52
CA THR A 874 40.92 -40.14 39.50
C THR A 874 41.98 -39.20 40.11
N ASN A 875 43.17 -39.73 40.40
CA ASN A 875 44.34 -39.00 40.88
C ASN A 875 45.17 -38.33 39.76
N LEU A 876 44.97 -38.68 38.48
CA LEU A 876 45.73 -38.14 37.35
C LEU A 876 45.19 -36.77 36.86
N GLN A 877 45.87 -36.13 35.91
CA GLN A 877 45.52 -34.76 35.47
C GLN A 877 44.31 -34.64 34.53
N ASP A 878 43.53 -35.70 34.31
CA ASP A 878 42.30 -35.69 33.50
C ASP A 878 41.21 -34.71 34.01
N ASP A 879 40.17 -34.47 33.20
CA ASP A 879 39.03 -33.58 33.52
C ASP A 879 37.76 -34.32 33.99
N TRP A 880 37.85 -35.61 34.27
CA TRP A 880 36.69 -36.44 34.56
C TRP A 880 36.30 -36.40 36.04
N LEU A 881 35.00 -36.40 36.30
CA LEU A 881 34.41 -36.61 37.61
C LEU A 881 33.04 -37.30 37.48
N SER A 882 32.70 -38.19 38.42
CA SER A 882 31.33 -38.66 38.60
C SER A 882 30.59 -37.80 39.62
N ILE A 883 29.34 -37.51 39.37
CA ILE A 883 28.39 -36.95 40.34
C ILE A 883 27.53 -38.11 40.80
N ASN A 884 27.79 -38.60 42.01
CA ASN A 884 27.13 -39.75 42.59
C ASN A 884 25.92 -39.30 43.43
N LEU A 885 24.73 -39.80 43.10
CA LEU A 885 23.48 -39.40 43.74
C LEU A 885 23.11 -40.30 44.92
N ASP A 886 22.28 -39.81 45.83
CA ASP A 886 21.72 -40.61 46.92
C ASP A 886 20.47 -41.42 46.52
N SER A 887 19.90 -41.15 45.34
CA SER A 887 18.72 -41.87 44.85
C SER A 887 19.05 -43.20 44.17
N ALA A 888 18.39 -44.27 44.60
CA ALA A 888 18.46 -45.59 43.97
C ALA A 888 17.72 -45.69 42.62
N THR A 889 17.06 -44.62 42.13
CA THR A 889 16.25 -44.62 40.89
C THR A 889 16.96 -44.01 39.67
N HIS A 890 18.00 -43.19 39.87
CA HIS A 890 18.69 -42.49 38.78
C HIS A 890 20.14 -42.98 38.62
N PRO A 891 20.69 -43.04 37.39
CA PRO A 891 22.10 -43.29 37.18
C PRO A 891 22.96 -42.07 37.61
N ASP A 892 24.20 -42.34 37.96
CA ASP A 892 25.19 -41.31 38.27
C ASP A 892 25.72 -40.65 36.99
N PHE A 893 26.06 -39.36 37.06
CA PHE A 893 26.51 -38.59 35.90
C PHE A 893 28.04 -38.57 35.80
N LEU A 894 28.60 -39.16 34.75
CA LEU A 894 30.03 -39.05 34.43
C LEU A 894 30.26 -37.88 33.46
N ILE A 895 30.88 -36.81 33.95
CA ILE A 895 31.11 -35.57 33.19
C ILE A 895 32.61 -35.27 33.04
N ASN A 896 32.95 -34.57 31.95
CA ASN A 896 34.26 -33.98 31.71
C ASN A 896 34.12 -32.45 31.83
N CYS A 897 34.81 -31.87 32.80
CA CYS A 897 34.78 -30.45 33.08
C CYS A 897 36.19 -29.90 33.31
N VAL A 898 36.66 -29.04 32.42
CA VAL A 898 38.00 -28.40 32.51
C VAL A 898 38.21 -27.70 33.85
N PHE A 899 37.14 -27.16 34.45
CA PHE A 899 37.16 -26.46 35.72
C PHE A 899 36.56 -27.30 36.87
N LYS A 900 36.66 -28.64 36.79
CA LYS A 900 36.24 -29.60 37.82
C LYS A 900 36.53 -29.16 39.26
N THR A 901 37.76 -28.74 39.58
CA THR A 901 38.17 -28.34 40.94
C THR A 901 37.34 -27.17 41.46
N GLU A 902 37.00 -26.24 40.58
CA GLU A 902 36.19 -25.06 40.90
C GLU A 902 34.72 -25.43 41.09
N LEU A 903 34.16 -26.21 40.16
CA LEU A 903 32.81 -26.78 40.29
C LEU A 903 32.64 -27.53 41.62
N ILE A 904 33.59 -28.41 41.96
CA ILE A 904 33.58 -29.18 43.22
C ILE A 904 33.77 -28.27 44.43
N THR A 905 34.58 -27.21 44.33
CA THR A 905 34.76 -26.24 45.42
C THR A 905 33.47 -25.46 45.70
N HIS A 906 32.71 -25.11 44.66
CA HIS A 906 31.38 -24.53 44.83
C HIS A 906 30.38 -25.55 45.40
N LEU A 907 30.32 -26.76 44.85
CA LEU A 907 29.44 -27.83 45.36
C LEU A 907 29.71 -28.15 46.83
N LYS A 908 30.97 -28.30 47.26
CA LYS A 908 31.37 -28.56 48.66
C LYS A 908 31.13 -27.38 49.60
N LYS A 909 30.98 -26.16 49.08
CA LYS A 909 30.56 -24.98 49.86
C LYS A 909 29.05 -24.85 50.01
N ILE A 910 28.27 -25.38 49.07
CA ILE A 910 26.80 -25.38 49.12
C ILE A 910 26.31 -26.59 49.93
N ASN A 911 26.88 -27.77 49.68
CA ASN A 911 26.64 -29.02 50.40
C ASN A 911 27.90 -29.40 51.18
N SER A 912 27.91 -29.08 52.48
CA SER A 912 29.00 -29.42 53.40
C SER A 912 29.18 -30.92 53.61
N ASN A 913 28.13 -31.72 53.43
CA ASN A 913 28.15 -33.18 53.61
C ASN A 913 28.72 -33.93 52.41
N LEU A 914 28.92 -33.25 51.27
CA LEU A 914 29.43 -33.85 50.03
C LEU A 914 30.78 -34.57 50.22
N THR A 915 30.83 -35.88 49.97
CA THR A 915 32.07 -36.67 50.06
C THR A 915 32.89 -36.57 48.77
N ILE A 916 34.23 -36.51 48.87
CA ILE A 916 35.12 -36.33 47.71
C ILE A 916 36.11 -37.50 47.63
N ASN A 917 35.81 -38.43 46.73
CA ASN A 917 36.59 -39.64 46.48
C ASN A 917 37.66 -39.34 45.44
N ILE A 918 38.92 -39.69 45.72
CA ILE A 918 40.04 -39.53 44.78
C ILE A 918 40.87 -40.83 44.82
N ALA A 919 40.86 -41.59 43.73
CA ALA A 919 41.48 -42.90 43.60
C ALA A 919 42.18 -43.08 42.24
N SER A 920 42.64 -44.27 41.87
CA SER A 920 43.16 -44.56 40.51
C SER A 920 42.03 -44.80 39.48
N THR A 921 40.81 -45.03 39.97
CA THR A 921 39.58 -45.30 39.22
C THR A 921 38.46 -44.34 39.66
N ILE A 922 37.48 -44.15 38.78
CA ILE A 922 36.18 -43.51 39.09
C ILE A 922 35.12 -44.60 39.08
N GLU A 923 34.32 -44.68 40.14
CA GLU A 923 33.23 -45.62 40.28
C GLU A 923 31.89 -44.86 40.27
N TYR A 924 30.97 -45.30 39.41
CA TYR A 924 29.67 -44.65 39.27
C TYR A 924 28.59 -45.64 38.81
N ASN A 925 27.34 -45.40 39.23
CA ASN A 925 26.18 -46.18 38.83
C ASN A 925 25.76 -45.84 37.40
N LYS A 926 26.38 -46.49 36.41
CA LYS A 926 26.04 -46.30 34.98
C LYS A 926 24.58 -46.68 34.65
N LYS A 927 24.00 -47.60 35.42
CA LYS A 927 22.56 -47.81 35.57
C LYS A 927 22.24 -47.82 37.07
N PRO A 928 21.00 -47.54 37.50
CA PRO A 928 20.58 -47.74 38.88
C PRO A 928 21.05 -49.11 39.42
N ARG A 929 21.72 -49.11 40.58
CA ARG A 929 22.31 -50.30 41.24
C ARG A 929 23.40 -51.07 40.45
N LYS A 930 23.90 -50.56 39.31
CA LYS A 930 25.00 -51.19 38.55
C LYS A 930 26.22 -50.28 38.49
N ILE A 931 27.13 -50.50 39.44
CA ILE A 931 28.44 -49.84 39.50
C ILE A 931 29.25 -50.17 38.24
N HIS A 932 29.92 -49.17 37.70
CA HIS A 932 30.82 -49.27 36.56
C HIS A 932 32.10 -48.50 36.87
N VAL A 933 33.24 -49.15 36.64
CA VAL A 933 34.57 -48.61 36.94
C VAL A 933 35.18 -47.99 35.68
N VAL A 934 35.78 -46.82 35.81
CA VAL A 934 36.56 -46.14 34.77
C VAL A 934 37.97 -45.89 35.29
N LYS A 935 38.98 -46.46 34.63
CA LYS A 935 40.40 -46.31 35.02
C LYS A 935 41.00 -45.08 34.33
N SER A 936 42.01 -44.44 34.93
CA SER A 936 42.90 -43.54 34.17
C SER A 936 44.34 -44.06 34.15
N THR A 937 45.01 -43.89 33.02
CA THR A 937 46.38 -44.35 32.76
C THR A 937 47.14 -43.34 31.91
N TYR A 938 48.48 -43.39 31.97
CA TYR A 938 49.30 -42.57 31.10
C TYR A 938 49.35 -43.11 29.66
N ASP A 939 49.38 -42.21 28.68
CA ASP A 939 49.57 -42.50 27.24
C ASP A 939 50.21 -41.26 26.59
N GLU A 940 51.37 -41.42 25.94
CA GLU A 940 52.04 -40.32 25.27
C GLU A 940 51.31 -39.88 23.98
N THR A 941 50.53 -40.77 23.37
CA THR A 941 49.67 -40.44 22.22
C THR A 941 48.45 -39.60 22.62
N ALA A 942 48.13 -39.49 23.91
CA ALA A 942 47.07 -38.61 24.38
C ALA A 942 47.41 -37.13 24.10
N PRO A 943 46.43 -36.26 23.79
CA PRO A 943 46.72 -34.86 23.44
C PRO A 943 47.30 -34.06 24.62
N LYS A 944 48.29 -33.20 24.36
CA LYS A 944 49.05 -32.46 25.40
C LYS A 944 48.21 -31.61 26.38
N LEU A 945 46.99 -31.23 25.99
CA LEU A 945 46.07 -30.39 26.79
C LEU A 945 44.69 -31.03 27.00
N SER A 946 44.49 -32.29 26.60
CA SER A 946 43.22 -32.99 26.66
C SER A 946 43.40 -34.45 27.10
N ASP A 947 42.33 -35.23 27.04
CA ASP A 947 42.29 -36.65 27.36
C ASP A 947 41.59 -37.46 26.25
N LYS A 948 41.95 -38.73 26.14
CA LYS A 948 41.38 -39.69 25.18
C LYS A 948 40.64 -40.76 25.98
N TYR A 949 39.36 -40.96 25.70
CA TYR A 949 38.53 -41.98 26.37
C TYR A 949 38.24 -43.11 25.41
N LYS A 950 38.65 -44.34 25.75
CA LYS A 950 38.35 -45.57 24.98
C LYS A 950 38.19 -46.73 25.96
N SER A 951 37.19 -47.59 25.74
CA SER A 951 36.96 -48.82 26.52
C SER A 951 37.09 -48.64 28.03
N SER A 952 36.32 -47.70 28.59
CA SER A 952 36.29 -47.38 30.04
C SER A 952 37.65 -46.96 30.63
N THR A 953 38.59 -46.53 29.79
CA THR A 953 39.91 -46.04 30.19
C THR A 953 40.13 -44.61 29.70
N ILE A 954 40.56 -43.74 30.62
CA ILE A 954 40.93 -42.34 30.38
C ILE A 954 42.45 -42.27 30.22
N TYR A 955 42.89 -42.05 28.99
CA TYR A 955 44.29 -41.88 28.62
C TYR A 955 44.69 -40.40 28.69
N VAL A 956 45.71 -40.09 29.48
CA VAL A 956 46.27 -38.73 29.67
C VAL A 956 47.79 -38.75 29.63
N ARG A 957 48.43 -37.60 29.39
CA ARG A 957 49.88 -37.46 29.66
C ARG A 957 50.14 -37.30 31.16
N LYS A 958 51.39 -37.41 31.58
CA LYS A 958 51.82 -37.11 32.96
C LYS A 958 51.56 -35.64 33.33
N GLY A 959 50.97 -35.39 34.49
CA GLY A 959 50.69 -34.05 35.00
C GLY A 959 51.84 -33.46 35.81
N HIS A 960 51.61 -32.29 36.40
CA HIS A 960 52.46 -31.79 37.48
C HIS A 960 52.03 -32.42 38.81
N PRO A 961 52.96 -32.61 39.78
CA PRO A 961 52.63 -33.11 41.11
C PRO A 961 51.45 -32.37 41.75
N ALA A 962 50.62 -33.08 42.49
CA ALA A 962 49.37 -32.54 43.04
C ALA A 962 49.58 -31.35 44.01
N ASN A 963 50.73 -31.31 44.69
CA ASN A 963 51.21 -30.24 45.56
C ASN A 963 51.89 -29.05 44.81
N SER A 964 51.86 -29.03 43.48
CA SER A 964 52.48 -27.95 42.70
C SER A 964 51.82 -26.60 42.95
N ASN A 965 52.63 -25.61 43.32
CA ASN A 965 52.18 -24.25 43.59
C ASN A 965 51.84 -23.49 42.30
N SER A 966 50.77 -22.70 42.36
CA SER A 966 50.40 -21.78 41.29
C SER A 966 51.50 -20.72 41.11
N LYS A 967 51.95 -20.51 39.86
CA LYS A 967 52.97 -19.49 39.53
C LYS A 967 52.47 -18.11 39.97
N SER A 968 53.37 -17.22 40.40
CA SER A 968 52.99 -15.83 40.66
C SER A 968 52.49 -15.15 39.38
N LYS A 969 51.60 -14.16 39.50
CA LYS A 969 51.23 -13.29 38.36
C LYS A 969 52.50 -12.55 37.92
N PRO A 970 52.84 -12.50 36.63
CA PRO A 970 53.95 -11.67 36.16
C PRO A 970 53.65 -10.20 36.49
N THR A 971 54.36 -9.70 37.50
CA THR A 971 54.40 -8.28 37.82
C THR A 971 54.97 -7.54 36.62
N LYS A 972 54.40 -6.37 36.29
CA LYS A 972 55.03 -5.50 35.29
C LYS A 972 56.42 -5.14 35.81
N LYS A 973 57.47 -5.70 35.20
CA LYS A 973 58.81 -5.09 35.28
C LYS A 973 58.62 -3.62 34.90
N LYS A 974 59.19 -2.69 35.68
CA LYS A 974 59.30 -1.28 35.27
C LYS A 974 60.04 -1.29 33.93
N MET A 975 59.35 -1.00 32.83
CA MET A 975 60.07 -0.75 31.57
C MET A 975 60.79 0.57 31.76
N GLY A 976 62.11 0.51 31.82
CA GLY A 976 62.94 1.68 31.58
C GLY A 976 62.67 2.23 30.19
N HIS A 977 63.09 3.48 29.95
CA HIS A 977 62.97 4.13 28.65
C HIS A 977 63.49 3.23 27.52
N ILE A 978 62.58 2.81 26.63
CA ILE A 978 62.94 2.40 25.27
C ILE A 978 62.62 3.60 24.40
N THR A 979 63.67 4.27 23.92
CA THR A 979 63.59 5.38 22.98
C THR A 979 63.02 4.87 21.64
N HIS A 980 61.94 5.51 21.17
CA HIS A 980 61.41 5.26 19.83
C HIS A 980 62.30 5.94 18.78
N ASN A 981 63.45 5.33 18.46
CA ASN A 981 64.12 5.60 17.19
C ASN A 981 63.30 4.99 16.05
N LYS A 982 63.09 5.78 14.99
CA LYS A 982 62.34 5.38 13.80
C LYS A 982 63.06 4.24 13.07
N PRO A 983 62.39 3.13 12.70
CA PRO A 983 62.90 2.27 11.65
C PRO A 983 62.70 2.95 10.30
N SER A 984 63.78 3.10 9.53
CA SER A 984 63.69 3.36 8.10
C SER A 984 62.89 2.23 7.44
N ARG A 985 62.00 2.60 6.51
CA ARG A 985 61.47 1.65 5.53
C ARG A 985 62.31 1.82 4.29
N ASP A 986 63.01 0.78 3.88
CA ASP A 986 63.17 0.56 2.46
C ASP A 986 63.23 -0.92 2.06
N VAL A 987 62.67 -1.14 0.87
CA VAL A 987 62.76 -2.30 -0.02
C VAL A 987 62.30 -3.69 0.46
N HIS A 988 61.34 -4.18 -0.33
CA HIS A 988 60.89 -5.55 -0.49
C HIS A 988 62.00 -6.60 -0.61
N SER A 989 61.77 -7.78 -0.02
CA SER A 989 61.90 -9.02 -0.81
C SER A 989 60.83 -10.02 -0.36
N ALA A 990 60.29 -10.76 -1.33
CA ALA A 990 59.36 -11.85 -1.05
C ALA A 990 60.13 -13.12 -0.71
N ARG A 991 59.55 -14.00 0.12
CA ARG A 991 59.85 -15.42 0.08
C ARG A 991 58.57 -16.23 -0.03
N THR A 992 58.45 -16.87 -1.17
CA THR A 992 57.38 -17.79 -1.57
C THR A 992 57.45 -19.08 -0.77
N TYR A 993 56.36 -19.84 -0.80
CA TYR A 993 56.35 -21.26 -0.44
C TYR A 993 57.34 -22.04 -1.31
N GLU A 994 57.94 -23.09 -0.76
CA GLU A 994 58.18 -24.30 -1.56
C GLU A 994 58.22 -25.58 -0.71
N LYS A 995 57.92 -26.70 -1.39
CA LYS A 995 57.97 -28.08 -0.89
C LYS A 995 59.26 -28.78 -1.43
N PRO A 996 59.57 -30.04 -1.07
CA PRO A 996 60.97 -30.45 -0.91
C PRO A 996 61.69 -31.03 -2.14
N MET A 997 63.02 -30.94 -2.08
CA MET A 997 64.06 -31.88 -2.58
C MET A 997 64.00 -32.42 -4.02
N SER A 998 65.01 -32.06 -4.83
CA SER A 998 65.99 -33.04 -5.39
C SER A 998 67.23 -32.40 -6.07
N SER A 999 68.42 -32.77 -5.57
CA SER A 999 69.72 -32.99 -6.27
C SER A 999 70.32 -32.06 -7.37
N SER A 1000 71.57 -31.63 -7.08
CA SER A 1000 72.81 -31.69 -7.92
C SER A 1000 73.22 -30.57 -8.91
N GLY A 1001 74.55 -30.32 -8.99
CA GLY A 1001 75.26 -29.41 -9.94
C GLY A 1001 75.49 -27.98 -9.41
N ALA A 1002 76.67 -27.48 -8.97
CA ALA A 1002 77.98 -27.30 -9.63
C ALA A 1002 77.90 -26.55 -10.99
N THR A 1003 78.63 -25.46 -11.30
CA THR A 1003 79.93 -24.93 -10.79
C THR A 1003 80.23 -23.48 -11.25
N LYS A 1004 81.12 -22.75 -10.55
CA LYS A 1004 82.06 -21.65 -11.01
C LYS A 1004 81.43 -20.33 -11.56
N ALA A 1005 81.77 -19.11 -11.10
CA ALA A 1005 83.06 -18.36 -11.06
C ALA A 1005 83.49 -17.79 -12.45
N ALA A 1006 84.02 -16.56 -12.64
CA ALA A 1006 84.16 -15.36 -11.78
C ALA A 1006 84.65 -14.12 -12.59
N ALA A 1007 84.64 -12.92 -11.98
CA ALA A 1007 85.62 -11.82 -12.18
C ALA A 1007 85.51 -10.92 -13.48
N PRO A 1008 86.33 -9.86 -13.69
CA PRO A 1008 85.82 -8.47 -13.57
C PRO A 1008 86.09 -7.49 -14.77
N PRO A 1009 86.75 -6.29 -14.67
CA PRO A 1009 86.17 -4.95 -14.92
C PRO A 1009 86.98 -4.16 -16.02
N PRO A 1010 87.25 -2.81 -16.00
CA PRO A 1010 86.63 -1.57 -15.45
C PRO A 1010 86.55 -0.37 -16.48
N GLN A 1011 86.33 0.88 -15.99
CA GLN A 1011 86.61 2.21 -16.63
C GLN A 1011 85.60 2.76 -17.68
N LYS A 1012 85.39 4.08 -17.93
CA LYS A 1012 86.05 5.37 -17.54
C LYS A 1012 85.11 6.60 -17.76
N MET A 1013 85.33 7.74 -17.06
CA MET A 1013 85.25 9.21 -17.43
C MET A 1013 84.11 9.77 -18.36
N ALA A 1014 83.62 11.04 -18.32
CA ALA A 1014 83.85 12.26 -17.51
C ALA A 1014 82.72 13.35 -17.64
N GLN A 1015 82.70 14.31 -16.69
CA GLN A 1015 82.37 15.78 -16.73
C GLN A 1015 81.26 16.47 -17.58
N GLN A 1016 80.51 17.36 -16.89
CA GLN A 1016 79.97 18.71 -17.29
C GLN A 1016 78.86 18.78 -18.39
N ALA A 1017 77.93 19.77 -18.48
CA ALA A 1017 77.71 21.08 -17.83
C ALA A 1017 76.20 21.54 -17.83
N ALA A 1018 75.95 22.81 -17.45
CA ALA A 1018 74.93 23.74 -17.99
C ALA A 1018 73.49 23.89 -17.38
N SER A 1019 73.34 25.00 -16.63
CA SER A 1019 72.37 26.13 -16.75
C SER A 1019 70.83 26.00 -16.87
N THR A 1020 70.19 26.93 -16.13
CA THR A 1020 68.81 27.49 -16.13
C THR A 1020 68.28 28.16 -17.43
N ALA A 1021 67.02 28.64 -17.37
CA ALA A 1021 66.38 29.73 -18.16
C ALA A 1021 65.75 29.37 -19.52
N TYR A 1022 64.75 30.07 -20.09
CA TYR A 1022 63.72 31.07 -19.67
C TYR A 1022 62.56 30.96 -20.72
N THR A 1023 61.34 31.50 -20.60
CA THR A 1023 60.87 32.88 -20.94
C THR A 1023 59.33 32.84 -21.06
N SER A 1024 58.53 33.93 -21.01
CA SER A 1024 58.85 35.37 -20.94
C SER A 1024 57.99 36.16 -19.91
N THR A 1025 57.11 37.08 -20.33
CA THR A 1025 56.48 38.15 -19.49
C THR A 1025 55.06 38.52 -20.01
N LYS A 1026 54.20 39.28 -19.30
CA LYS A 1026 54.28 40.73 -18.93
C LYS A 1026 53.67 40.96 -17.53
N LYS A 1027 54.39 41.51 -16.54
CA LYS A 1027 54.89 42.89 -16.29
C LYS A 1027 53.91 43.78 -15.48
N ALA A 1028 54.39 44.24 -14.33
CA ALA A 1028 53.84 45.30 -13.43
C ALA A 1028 54.67 46.60 -13.64
N PRO A 1029 54.94 47.54 -12.68
CA PRO A 1029 54.36 47.85 -11.34
C PRO A 1029 54.25 49.38 -10.97
N ALA A 1030 53.76 49.67 -9.74
CA ALA A 1030 54.20 50.77 -8.81
C ALA A 1030 53.93 52.27 -9.15
N PRO A 1031 54.18 53.25 -8.23
CA PRO A 1031 53.79 53.36 -6.80
C PRO A 1031 53.28 54.77 -6.37
N LYS A 1032 52.71 54.91 -5.15
CA LYS A 1032 52.94 55.99 -4.12
C LYS A 1032 51.77 56.17 -3.10
N PRO A 1033 52.00 56.75 -1.89
CA PRO A 1033 50.94 57.05 -0.91
C PRO A 1033 50.77 58.54 -0.48
N LYS A 1034 49.60 58.82 0.15
CA LYS A 1034 49.21 59.93 1.09
C LYS A 1034 48.66 61.30 0.59
N VAL A 1035 47.72 61.80 1.42
CA VAL A 1035 47.19 63.18 1.69
C VAL A 1035 45.81 63.58 1.08
N GLU A 1036 45.09 64.40 1.86
CA GLU A 1036 43.65 64.79 1.92
C GLU A 1036 43.09 65.69 0.80
N VAL A 1037 41.74 65.81 0.68
CA VAL A 1037 40.97 67.06 0.38
C VAL A 1037 39.51 66.94 0.92
N ARG A 1038 38.84 68.09 1.18
CA ARG A 1038 37.45 68.31 1.68
C ARG A 1038 36.47 68.91 0.64
N LYS A 1039 35.15 68.67 0.81
CA LYS A 1039 33.94 69.50 0.44
C LYS A 1039 33.62 69.71 -1.08
N ALA A 1040 32.42 69.40 -1.61
CA ALA A 1040 31.03 69.96 -1.47
C ALA A 1040 30.70 70.95 -2.63
N PRO A 1041 29.46 71.06 -3.20
CA PRO A 1041 28.17 71.28 -2.51
C PRO A 1041 26.96 70.41 -2.98
N ALA A 1042 25.72 70.75 -2.56
CA ALA A 1042 24.47 69.98 -2.71
C ALA A 1042 23.43 70.62 -3.66
N PRO A 1043 22.29 69.94 -3.93
CA PRO A 1043 20.98 70.39 -3.41
C PRO A 1043 20.23 69.29 -2.59
N THR A 1044 19.73 69.51 -1.36
CA THR A 1044 18.45 70.16 -0.90
C THR A 1044 17.21 69.20 -0.93
N PRO A 1045 16.08 69.45 -0.22
CA PRO A 1045 15.84 68.78 1.08
C PRO A 1045 14.40 68.24 1.35
N LYS A 1046 14.14 67.78 2.59
CA LYS A 1046 12.80 67.46 3.15
C LYS A 1046 11.98 68.73 3.47
N PRO A 1047 10.66 68.60 3.70
CA PRO A 1047 10.15 68.61 5.09
C PRO A 1047 9.15 67.44 5.38
N LYS A 1048 8.86 66.92 6.59
CA LYS A 1048 8.90 67.31 8.03
C LYS A 1048 7.75 68.21 8.56
N VAL A 1049 6.92 67.62 9.42
CA VAL A 1049 6.34 68.17 10.66
C VAL A 1049 6.35 67.01 11.67
N GLU A 1050 7.30 66.92 12.60
CA GLU A 1050 7.28 67.37 14.01
C GLU A 1050 6.35 66.54 14.92
N VAL A 1051 6.82 65.77 15.93
CA VAL A 1051 7.73 66.02 17.08
C VAL A 1051 6.99 66.53 18.33
N ARG A 1052 7.05 65.75 19.42
CA ARG A 1052 7.52 66.22 20.75
C ARG A 1052 8.11 65.06 21.58
N LYS A 1053 8.96 65.42 22.54
CA LYS A 1053 9.84 64.52 23.34
C LYS A 1053 9.38 64.48 24.80
N ALA A 1054 9.79 63.42 25.53
CA ALA A 1054 10.42 63.35 26.87
C ALA A 1054 10.13 64.44 27.95
N PRO A 1055 10.18 64.17 29.28
CA PRO A 1055 11.18 63.27 29.93
C PRO A 1055 10.73 62.49 31.20
N ALA A 1056 11.71 61.87 31.88
CA ALA A 1056 11.65 61.37 33.28
C ALA A 1056 11.76 62.55 34.31
N PRO A 1057 11.81 62.38 35.66
CA PRO A 1057 11.88 61.16 36.50
C PRO A 1057 10.98 61.15 37.79
N HIS A 1058 11.15 60.12 38.65
CA HIS A 1058 10.75 60.01 40.08
C HIS A 1058 11.42 61.12 40.97
N PRO A 1059 11.08 61.35 42.28
CA PRO A 1059 10.57 60.45 43.35
C PRO A 1059 9.46 61.05 44.28
N HIS A 1060 8.88 60.33 45.26
CA HIS A 1060 9.26 60.20 46.70
C HIS A 1060 8.01 59.64 47.48
N VAL A 1061 8.02 58.99 48.67
CA VAL A 1061 9.07 58.44 49.56
C VAL A 1061 8.48 57.44 50.59
N GLN A 1062 9.29 56.47 51.07
CA GLN A 1062 9.19 55.67 52.33
C GLN A 1062 7.92 54.81 52.60
N GLN A 1063 7.97 53.66 53.30
CA GLN A 1063 9.00 52.99 54.12
C GLN A 1063 8.82 51.44 53.99
N GLN A 1064 9.67 50.51 54.44
CA GLN A 1064 10.93 50.53 55.19
C GLN A 1064 11.91 49.45 54.65
N GLU A 1065 12.42 48.51 55.46
CA GLU A 1065 13.40 47.47 55.08
C GLU A 1065 13.18 46.11 55.78
N ALA A 1066 13.63 45.00 55.18
CA ALA A 1066 14.49 43.96 55.80
C ALA A 1066 14.81 42.78 54.83
N LYS A 1067 15.85 41.97 55.13
CA LYS A 1067 16.37 40.89 54.27
C LYS A 1067 16.51 39.52 54.98
N LYS A 1068 16.43 38.46 54.16
CA LYS A 1068 16.99 37.08 54.27
C LYS A 1068 16.25 35.96 55.05
N ALA A 1069 15.80 34.98 54.25
CA ALA A 1069 15.96 33.51 54.42
C ALA A 1069 15.26 32.79 55.61
N PRO A 1070 15.28 31.44 55.66
CA PRO A 1070 14.71 30.50 54.69
C PRO A 1070 13.56 29.64 55.29
N ALA A 1071 12.84 28.87 54.46
CA ALA A 1071 11.74 27.97 54.86
C ALA A 1071 12.16 26.92 55.94
N PRO A 1072 11.29 26.49 56.87
CA PRO A 1072 10.21 25.53 56.53
C PRO A 1072 8.94 25.50 57.45
N GLN A 1073 7.99 24.60 57.12
CA GLN A 1073 6.86 24.07 57.93
C GLN A 1073 5.73 25.04 58.37
N PRO A 1074 4.51 24.48 58.57
CA PRO A 1074 3.80 24.73 59.83
C PRO A 1074 3.08 23.50 60.42
N MET A 1075 2.97 23.47 61.76
CA MET A 1075 1.99 22.68 62.52
C MET A 1075 1.33 23.59 63.58
N GLN A 1076 -0.01 23.63 63.60
CA GLN A 1076 -0.88 23.91 64.78
C GLN A 1076 -0.70 25.32 65.44
N VAL A 1077 -1.60 25.91 66.24
CA VAL A 1077 -2.51 25.38 67.28
C VAL A 1077 -3.79 26.26 67.40
N GLU A 1078 -4.94 25.57 67.43
CA GLU A 1078 -6.19 25.71 68.21
C GLU A 1078 -6.75 27.06 68.74
N THR A 1079 -8.09 27.14 68.67
CA THR A 1079 -9.00 27.56 69.77
C THR A 1079 -10.23 26.63 69.84
N LYS A 1080 -10.79 26.41 71.04
CA LYS A 1080 -11.93 25.50 71.36
C LYS A 1080 -13.21 26.33 71.66
N PHE A 1081 -14.46 25.85 71.78
CA PHE A 1081 -15.01 24.58 72.31
C PHE A 1081 -16.46 24.29 71.82
N ASN A 1082 -16.86 23.00 71.82
CA ASN A 1082 -18.18 22.40 72.16
C ASN A 1082 -19.51 22.85 71.49
N ASN A 1083 -20.56 22.01 71.36
CA ASN A 1083 -20.70 20.54 71.19
C ASN A 1083 -22.19 20.24 70.90
N ALA A 1084 -22.56 19.61 69.77
CA ALA A 1084 -23.90 19.00 69.54
C ALA A 1084 -23.89 18.06 68.33
N SER A 1085 -24.63 16.95 68.40
CA SER A 1085 -24.45 15.77 67.53
C SER A 1085 -25.44 15.67 66.36
N ILE A 1086 -24.94 15.38 65.16
CA ILE A 1086 -25.69 14.80 64.02
C ILE A 1086 -24.91 13.59 63.50
N PRO A 1087 -25.54 12.43 63.17
CA PRO A 1087 -24.82 11.22 62.77
C PRO A 1087 -24.09 11.33 61.40
N PRO A 1088 -23.03 10.52 61.18
CA PRO A 1088 -22.16 10.65 60.01
C PRO A 1088 -22.75 10.03 58.73
N PRO A 1089 -22.39 10.54 57.53
CA PRO A 1089 -22.83 9.97 56.26
C PRO A 1089 -22.18 8.60 55.95
N PRO A 1090 -22.90 7.64 55.33
CA PRO A 1090 -22.36 6.32 54.96
C PRO A 1090 -21.28 6.34 53.85
N PRO A 1091 -20.53 5.23 53.66
CA PRO A 1091 -19.34 5.18 52.80
C PRO A 1091 -19.63 5.17 51.29
N PRO A 1092 -18.64 5.48 50.44
CA PRO A 1092 -18.81 5.49 48.99
C PRO A 1092 -19.04 4.07 48.40
N PRO A 1093 -19.97 3.90 47.44
CA PRO A 1093 -20.12 2.64 46.72
C PRO A 1093 -18.91 2.33 45.82
N ALA A 1094 -18.65 1.03 45.64
CA ALA A 1094 -17.33 0.50 45.30
C ALA A 1094 -16.88 0.65 43.83
N ALA A 1095 -15.57 0.51 43.62
CA ALA A 1095 -14.93 0.48 42.31
C ALA A 1095 -15.36 -0.76 41.48
N LYS A 1096 -15.55 -0.56 40.17
CA LYS A 1096 -15.90 -1.63 39.22
C LYS A 1096 -14.70 -2.60 39.02
N PRO A 1097 -14.92 -3.91 38.87
CA PRO A 1097 -13.84 -4.88 38.67
C PRO A 1097 -13.14 -4.67 37.32
N THR A 1098 -11.81 -4.81 37.32
CA THR A 1098 -10.93 -4.59 36.15
C THR A 1098 -10.76 -5.84 35.27
N LEU A 1099 -11.70 -6.78 35.32
CA LEU A 1099 -11.65 -8.03 34.52
C LEU A 1099 -12.41 -7.84 33.20
N PRO A 1100 -11.90 -8.38 32.08
CA PRO A 1100 -12.56 -8.22 30.77
C PRO A 1100 -13.89 -8.98 30.72
N LYS A 1101 -14.92 -8.34 30.17
CA LYS A 1101 -16.27 -8.88 30.03
C LYS A 1101 -16.42 -9.76 28.80
N TYR A 1102 -17.00 -10.92 28.99
CA TYR A 1102 -17.39 -11.87 27.96
C TYR A 1102 -18.88 -12.21 28.12
N LYS A 1103 -19.47 -12.74 27.06
CA LYS A 1103 -20.87 -13.17 26.96
C LYS A 1103 -20.92 -14.62 26.50
N ALA A 1104 -21.75 -15.43 27.12
CA ALA A 1104 -21.99 -16.80 26.70
C ALA A 1104 -22.68 -16.84 25.32
N LEU A 1105 -21.98 -17.36 24.32
CA LEU A 1105 -22.47 -17.55 22.95
C LEU A 1105 -23.38 -18.77 22.82
N TYR A 1106 -23.24 -19.73 23.74
CA TYR A 1106 -24.03 -20.96 23.81
C TYR A 1106 -24.30 -21.29 25.29
N ALA A 1107 -25.42 -21.93 25.59
CA ALA A 1107 -25.69 -22.43 26.94
C ALA A 1107 -24.78 -23.63 27.27
N PHE A 1108 -24.25 -23.67 28.50
CA PHE A 1108 -23.41 -24.76 28.99
C PHE A 1108 -23.98 -25.31 30.30
N ASN A 1109 -24.54 -26.51 30.24
CA ASN A 1109 -25.24 -27.16 31.36
C ASN A 1109 -24.33 -28.04 32.25
N GLY A 1110 -23.02 -28.00 32.03
CA GLY A 1110 -22.04 -28.81 32.77
C GLY A 1110 -22.10 -30.31 32.46
N SER A 1111 -21.11 -31.05 32.95
CA SER A 1111 -21.01 -32.51 32.87
C SER A 1111 -21.77 -33.25 33.98
N GLY A 1112 -22.47 -32.53 34.87
CA GLY A 1112 -23.22 -33.06 36.01
C GLY A 1112 -22.38 -33.56 37.19
N ASN A 1113 -21.12 -33.97 36.95
CA ASN A 1113 -20.27 -34.67 37.92
C ASN A 1113 -19.08 -33.85 38.46
N ASN A 1114 -18.93 -32.58 38.06
CA ASN A 1114 -17.75 -31.78 38.40
C ASN A 1114 -18.14 -30.45 39.07
N PRO A 1115 -17.95 -30.28 40.40
CA PRO A 1115 -18.41 -29.11 41.14
C PRO A 1115 -17.63 -27.81 40.84
N ASN A 1116 -16.58 -27.89 40.01
CA ASN A 1116 -15.79 -26.74 39.57
C ASN A 1116 -16.22 -26.16 38.22
N GLU A 1117 -17.24 -26.71 37.57
CA GLU A 1117 -17.79 -26.18 36.31
C GLU A 1117 -18.83 -25.08 36.60
N LEU A 1118 -18.80 -23.98 35.84
CA LEU A 1118 -19.80 -22.91 35.93
C LEU A 1118 -20.84 -23.10 34.83
N LEU A 1119 -22.10 -23.33 35.22
CA LEU A 1119 -23.23 -23.34 34.31
C LEU A 1119 -23.37 -21.96 33.66
N LEU A 1120 -23.54 -21.91 32.34
CA LEU A 1120 -23.77 -20.67 31.60
C LEU A 1120 -25.12 -20.71 30.89
N ALA A 1121 -25.98 -19.73 31.13
CA ALA A 1121 -27.13 -19.49 30.27
C ALA A 1121 -26.70 -18.82 28.95
N LEU A 1122 -27.43 -19.08 27.86
CA LEU A 1122 -27.23 -18.35 26.61
C LEU A 1122 -27.34 -16.83 26.87
N ASN A 1123 -26.40 -16.06 26.34
CA ASN A 1123 -26.27 -14.61 26.54
C ASN A 1123 -25.87 -14.13 27.96
N GLU A 1124 -25.57 -15.01 28.92
CA GLU A 1124 -25.08 -14.62 30.26
C GLU A 1124 -23.74 -13.87 30.19
N VAL A 1125 -23.59 -12.80 30.97
CA VAL A 1125 -22.37 -12.00 31.05
C VAL A 1125 -21.46 -12.54 32.15
N VAL A 1126 -20.20 -12.81 31.79
CA VAL A 1126 -19.19 -13.36 32.69
C VAL A 1126 -17.85 -12.62 32.57
N TYR A 1127 -17.12 -12.56 33.66
CA TYR A 1127 -15.79 -11.95 33.76
C TYR A 1127 -14.73 -13.04 33.61
N LEU A 1128 -13.85 -12.89 32.62
CA LEU A 1128 -12.79 -13.87 32.36
C LEU A 1128 -11.63 -13.69 33.34
N LYS A 1129 -11.39 -14.68 34.21
CA LYS A 1129 -10.26 -14.67 35.17
C LYS A 1129 -8.99 -15.30 34.61
N GLN A 1130 -9.12 -16.43 33.92
CA GLN A 1130 -7.99 -17.19 33.38
C GLN A 1130 -8.42 -18.03 32.17
N THR A 1131 -7.55 -18.14 31.17
CA THR A 1131 -7.69 -19.09 30.05
C THR A 1131 -6.68 -20.22 30.19
N ASP A 1132 -7.09 -21.45 29.89
CA ASP A 1132 -6.24 -22.63 29.86
C ASP A 1132 -5.99 -23.08 28.41
N PRO A 1133 -4.76 -23.50 28.03
CA PRO A 1133 -4.45 -24.03 26.70
C PRO A 1133 -5.29 -25.25 26.27
N SER A 1134 -5.95 -25.95 27.20
CA SER A 1134 -6.87 -27.07 26.94
C SER A 1134 -8.24 -26.66 26.39
N GLY A 1135 -8.50 -25.36 26.19
CA GLY A 1135 -9.77 -24.87 25.64
C GLY A 1135 -10.85 -24.59 26.67
N TRP A 1136 -10.47 -24.48 27.95
CA TRP A 1136 -11.34 -24.09 29.05
C TRP A 1136 -10.94 -22.73 29.63
N SER A 1137 -11.93 -22.00 30.14
CA SER A 1137 -11.78 -20.68 30.74
C SER A 1137 -12.36 -20.67 32.14
N LEU A 1138 -11.60 -20.16 33.12
CA LEU A 1138 -12.11 -19.84 34.45
C LEU A 1138 -12.84 -18.50 34.37
N VAL A 1139 -14.15 -18.55 34.61
CA VAL A 1139 -15.07 -17.42 34.50
C VAL A 1139 -15.76 -17.16 35.83
N GLU A 1140 -16.15 -15.91 36.05
CA GLU A 1140 -16.94 -15.46 37.20
C GLU A 1140 -18.22 -14.80 36.68
N ASN A 1141 -19.40 -15.24 37.13
CA ASN A 1141 -20.65 -14.57 36.76
C ASN A 1141 -20.95 -13.37 37.66
N GLU A 1142 -21.98 -12.58 37.32
CA GLU A 1142 -22.33 -11.37 38.09
C GLU A 1142 -22.75 -11.67 39.54
N ALA A 1143 -23.12 -12.92 39.86
CA ALA A 1143 -23.38 -13.39 41.22
C ALA A 1143 -22.11 -13.79 42.01
N GLY A 1144 -20.91 -13.59 41.45
CA GLY A 1144 -19.63 -13.89 42.10
C GLY A 1144 -19.28 -15.39 42.20
N LYS A 1145 -20.02 -16.27 41.50
CA LYS A 1145 -19.64 -17.68 41.41
C LYS A 1145 -18.56 -17.86 40.35
N VAL A 1146 -17.48 -18.54 40.74
CA VAL A 1146 -16.32 -18.82 39.90
C VAL A 1146 -16.30 -20.30 39.52
N GLY A 1147 -16.11 -20.60 38.24
CA GLY A 1147 -15.93 -21.97 37.76
C GLY A 1147 -15.47 -22.01 36.31
N TRP A 1148 -15.22 -23.22 35.81
CA TRP A 1148 -14.73 -23.47 34.47
C TRP A 1148 -15.87 -23.62 33.46
N ALA A 1149 -15.73 -22.97 32.31
CA ALA A 1149 -16.59 -23.16 31.15
C ALA A 1149 -15.74 -23.27 29.87
N PRO A 1150 -16.21 -23.92 28.79
CA PRO A 1150 -15.44 -24.05 27.56
C PRO A 1150 -15.16 -22.67 26.93
N THR A 1151 -13.91 -22.39 26.54
CA THR A 1151 -13.52 -21.09 25.96
C THR A 1151 -14.28 -20.78 24.67
N ALA A 1152 -14.66 -21.79 23.89
CA ALA A 1152 -15.47 -21.63 22.69
C ALA A 1152 -16.92 -21.19 22.94
N TYR A 1153 -17.41 -21.29 24.20
CA TYR A 1153 -18.78 -20.94 24.57
C TYR A 1153 -18.90 -19.47 25.03
N ILE A 1154 -17.80 -18.71 25.06
CA ILE A 1154 -17.79 -17.30 25.50
C ILE A 1154 -17.11 -16.38 24.48
N GLY A 1155 -17.72 -15.23 24.17
CA GLY A 1155 -17.20 -14.21 23.25
C GLY A 1155 -17.05 -12.85 23.93
N PRO A 1156 -16.11 -11.98 23.51
CA PRO A 1156 -15.91 -10.68 24.14
C PRO A 1156 -17.12 -9.75 23.90
N VAL A 1157 -17.47 -8.95 24.90
CA VAL A 1157 -18.48 -7.89 24.75
C VAL A 1157 -17.82 -6.66 24.14
N VAL A 1158 -18.35 -6.17 23.02
CA VAL A 1158 -17.97 -4.89 22.41
C VAL A 1158 -19.03 -3.86 22.79
N ASP A 1159 -18.63 -2.82 23.53
CA ASP A 1159 -19.54 -1.76 23.96
C ASP A 1159 -19.86 -0.81 22.77
N GLU A 1160 -21.13 -0.74 22.37
CA GLU A 1160 -21.62 0.25 21.39
C GLU A 1160 -21.93 1.61 22.06
N PRO A 1161 -21.81 2.74 21.33
CA PRO A 1161 -21.98 4.07 21.90
C PRO A 1161 -23.44 4.44 22.20
N VAL A 1162 -23.64 5.05 23.37
CA VAL A 1162 -24.95 5.41 23.95
C VAL A 1162 -25.71 6.47 23.13
N GLN A 1163 -26.90 6.14 22.64
CA GLN A 1163 -27.93 7.12 22.30
C GLN A 1163 -28.92 7.34 23.46
N LYS A 1164 -29.45 8.56 23.60
CA LYS A 1164 -30.36 8.96 24.69
C LYS A 1164 -31.82 8.59 24.37
N ALA A 1165 -32.55 8.16 25.39
CA ALA A 1165 -33.99 7.87 25.32
C ALA A 1165 -34.85 9.14 25.11
N PRO A 1166 -36.13 8.94 24.73
CA PRO A 1166 -37.17 9.26 25.71
C PRO A 1166 -38.10 8.08 26.06
N ILE A 1167 -38.84 8.31 27.15
CA ILE A 1167 -39.75 7.41 27.89
C ILE A 1167 -41.17 7.58 27.24
N VAL A 1168 -42.10 6.61 27.15
CA VAL A 1168 -43.04 6.18 28.21
C VAL A 1168 -44.00 5.05 27.72
N ASN A 1169 -44.27 4.09 28.61
CA ASN A 1169 -45.39 3.12 28.72
C ASN A 1169 -45.59 1.88 27.80
N LYS A 1170 -45.66 0.75 28.51
CA LYS A 1170 -46.27 -0.58 28.22
C LYS A 1170 -47.74 -0.57 28.70
N PRO A 1171 -48.64 -1.51 28.30
CA PRO A 1171 -48.58 -2.95 28.67
C PRO A 1171 -48.95 -3.94 27.53
N ALA A 1172 -48.39 -5.16 27.52
CA ALA A 1172 -49.04 -6.47 27.80
C ALA A 1172 -50.04 -6.95 26.70
N GLN A 1173 -50.23 -8.23 26.36
CA GLN A 1173 -49.81 -9.53 26.94
C GLN A 1173 -50.02 -10.66 25.87
N ALA A 1174 -49.75 -11.93 26.25
CA ALA A 1174 -50.25 -13.17 25.63
C ALA A 1174 -49.62 -13.75 24.33
N GLU A 1175 -48.69 -14.68 24.51
CA GLU A 1175 -48.69 -16.03 23.89
C GLU A 1175 -49.95 -16.84 24.36
N PRO A 1176 -50.41 -17.97 23.75
CA PRO A 1176 -49.58 -19.16 23.45
C PRO A 1176 -50.05 -20.20 22.37
N VAL A 1177 -49.29 -21.32 22.25
CA VAL A 1177 -49.59 -22.65 21.62
C VAL A 1177 -49.82 -22.66 20.08
N ALA A 1178 -48.97 -23.16 19.17
CA ALA A 1178 -48.17 -24.40 19.02
C ALA A 1178 -48.89 -25.59 18.31
N ALA A 1179 -48.31 -26.09 17.20
CA ALA A 1179 -48.01 -27.51 16.92
C ALA A 1179 -47.48 -27.77 15.48
N ASN A 1180 -46.31 -28.44 15.38
CA ASN A 1180 -45.88 -29.50 14.42
C ASN A 1180 -46.16 -29.39 12.89
N SER A 1181 -45.32 -29.90 11.97
CA SER A 1181 -44.00 -30.56 12.02
C SER A 1181 -43.51 -30.84 10.58
N GLY A 1182 -42.21 -30.83 10.26
CA GLY A 1182 -41.76 -31.24 8.91
C GLY A 1182 -40.26 -31.13 8.54
N ALA A 1183 -39.49 -32.16 8.91
CA ALA A 1183 -38.24 -32.66 8.27
C ALA A 1183 -36.97 -31.80 8.14
N ASP A 1184 -35.86 -32.35 8.67
CA ASP A 1184 -34.47 -31.92 8.53
C ASP A 1184 -33.85 -32.15 7.14
N PHE A 1185 -32.89 -31.30 6.76
CA PHE A 1185 -32.08 -31.48 5.53
C PHE A 1185 -30.60 -31.06 5.69
N SER A 1186 -29.99 -31.31 6.85
CA SER A 1186 -28.61 -30.87 7.18
C SER A 1186 -27.55 -31.98 7.32
N THR A 1187 -27.94 -33.26 7.29
CA THR A 1187 -27.04 -34.42 7.56
C THR A 1187 -26.21 -34.91 6.36
N GLY A 1188 -26.32 -34.27 5.17
CA GLY A 1188 -25.63 -34.72 3.96
C GLY A 1188 -24.15 -34.31 3.84
N LEU A 1189 -23.75 -33.13 4.36
CA LEU A 1189 -22.46 -32.54 4.01
C LEU A 1189 -21.28 -33.06 4.84
N ALA A 1190 -21.52 -33.47 6.10
CA ALA A 1190 -20.49 -33.98 6.99
C ALA A 1190 -19.99 -35.38 6.57
N SER A 1191 -20.88 -36.23 6.03
CA SER A 1191 -20.53 -37.58 5.58
C SER A 1191 -19.65 -37.59 4.32
N ALA A 1192 -19.79 -36.59 3.43
CA ALA A 1192 -19.03 -36.50 2.19
C ALA A 1192 -17.57 -36.06 2.41
N LEU A 1193 -17.31 -35.26 3.45
CA LEU A 1193 -15.95 -34.78 3.77
C LEU A 1193 -15.12 -35.82 4.53
N ALA A 1194 -15.76 -36.66 5.37
CA ALA A 1194 -15.08 -37.75 6.07
C ALA A 1194 -14.52 -38.82 5.11
N ALA A 1195 -15.25 -39.13 4.02
CA ALA A 1195 -14.83 -40.12 3.02
C ALA A 1195 -13.59 -39.69 2.20
N ARG A 1196 -13.32 -38.38 2.08
CA ARG A 1196 -12.19 -37.86 1.28
C ARG A 1196 -10.88 -37.75 2.07
N ALA A 1197 -10.95 -37.68 3.40
CA ALA A 1197 -9.76 -37.59 4.27
C ALA A 1197 -9.04 -38.93 4.48
N ASN A 1198 -9.75 -40.06 4.43
CA ASN A 1198 -9.16 -41.39 4.60
C ASN A 1198 -8.50 -41.94 3.31
N LYS A 1199 -8.83 -41.41 2.12
CA LYS A 1199 -8.22 -41.84 0.84
C LYS A 1199 -6.91 -41.11 0.49
N LEU A 1200 -6.31 -40.40 1.44
CA LEU A 1200 -5.06 -39.64 1.27
C LEU A 1200 -4.01 -40.02 2.33
N ARG A 1201 -4.18 -41.19 2.94
CA ARG A 1201 -3.34 -41.72 4.04
C ARG A 1201 -2.92 -43.18 3.86
N GLN A 1202 -3.05 -43.73 2.65
CA GLN A 1202 -2.71 -45.13 2.34
C GLN A 1202 -1.80 -45.34 1.11
N ASP A 1203 -1.48 -44.30 0.34
CA ASP A 1203 -0.77 -44.44 -0.96
C ASP A 1203 0.63 -43.77 -0.97
N VAL A 1204 1.37 -43.75 0.15
CA VAL A 1204 2.78 -43.30 0.22
C VAL A 1204 3.57 -44.07 1.29
N ASP A 1205 3.90 -45.33 1.00
CA ASP A 1205 5.00 -46.16 1.53
C ASP A 1205 4.88 -47.51 0.77
N GLU A 1206 5.95 -48.01 0.13
CA GLU A 1206 6.00 -48.94 -1.06
C GLU A 1206 6.04 -48.14 -2.40
N ASP A 1207 7.10 -48.15 -3.24
CA ASP A 1207 8.36 -48.90 -3.27
C ASP A 1207 9.54 -48.06 -3.84
N GLU A 1208 10.77 -48.29 -3.35
CA GLU A 1208 12.05 -47.97 -4.03
C GLU A 1208 13.06 -49.10 -3.70
N GLU A 1209 13.37 -50.00 -4.64
CA GLU A 1209 14.69 -50.64 -4.77
C GLU A 1209 14.88 -51.28 -6.17
N ASP A 1210 16.11 -51.14 -6.67
CA ASP A 1210 16.82 -51.89 -7.73
C ASP A 1210 16.67 -51.62 -9.26
N ASP A 1211 17.81 -51.91 -9.92
CA ASP A 1211 18.17 -51.98 -11.35
C ASP A 1211 18.47 -50.70 -12.17
N ASP A 1212 19.69 -50.17 -11.95
CA ASP A 1212 20.85 -50.13 -12.89
C ASP A 1212 20.80 -49.52 -14.33
N ASP A 1213 22.03 -49.24 -14.80
CA ASP A 1213 22.52 -48.98 -16.16
C ASP A 1213 22.45 -47.57 -16.83
N ASP A 1214 23.65 -46.94 -16.80
CA ASP A 1214 24.41 -46.36 -17.93
C ASP A 1214 24.19 -44.89 -18.43
N TRP A 1215 25.31 -44.14 -18.36
CA TRP A 1215 25.71 -42.83 -18.96
C TRP A 1215 25.17 -41.48 -18.42
#